data_AF-A5E205-F1
#
_entry.id   AF-A5E205-F1
#
_cell.length_a   1.000
_cell.length_b   1.000
_cell.length_c   1.000
_cell.angle_alpha   90.00
_cell.angle_beta   90.00
_cell.angle_gamma   90.00
#
_symmetry.space_group_name_H-M   'P 1'
#
loop_
_entity.id
_entity.type
_entity.pdbx_description
1 polymer ?
#
loop_
_entity_poly.entity_id
_entity_poly.type
_entity_poly.pdbx_seq_one_letter_code
_entity_poly.pdbx_strand_id
1 'polypeptide(L)'
;MIQLKNAVSKGRPTIRFAEPISTCNDVKYSDERISHPTSVSLQLLLQHPRLTTSSETSFTPIERKMTNQLDLKHYQRALFQNYLQPLSVSSLKSFHDRLPYDADAAISNWKRQTSNNLHDQLSSFKEQKPYFDSMMKYLIRITPPHLKNVQSKIYLEHLLATEQMNKRQRLRMDNFHEIPQLPNPLTKENFEEYIYNLTHTKHHYRNSSSLQSGIIPQILLNTHSITNNEFKPFRSATTFNYLIKFFGCDKNQSLFARDLVLIMNEDGHHLNYQTIELMLKICVKHSRIRSNTNTFQLVLKYLRLAESLGIHVNLNTWTTIYDTIRNRRLKERFWQIVKEEKIPITKGLQMRVLDDYMDTTQVTDKVIKFIEHDLKIIDWRNDDLTRHKLIEHKSRYGQEPELSSRSINNSSINSSTRGLDDYVYALKFHLSGLKKNKTLKYRSKFMFEEYCKYLLKSSLDSNIAPPRLLKIYTMMIQSAIDDFTDVRNIPPLLFLIRGLIHDATMYLNLPKNSVSLSCDNVSKMIPENYKILARETRNRLLRLQATVEFLNSNLGKSLPLPLPFPWQEFTLEEQIKWQKLKMANTNLRWSQFVEDQTTFLPENEIKYVMNGIRARFNRSRDKQRLARLNASDESEFIKQKLLKRKLLEE
;
A
#
# COMPACT_ATOMS: atom_id res chain seq x y z
N MET A 1 38.14 -19.32 -1.57
CA MET A 1 37.46 -19.89 -0.38
C MET A 1 38.40 -20.07 0.85
N ILE A 2 39.52 -19.34 0.99
CA ILE A 2 40.32 -19.29 2.26
C ILE A 2 40.65 -17.84 2.70
N GLN A 3 40.32 -16.80 1.93
CA GLN A 3 40.69 -15.41 2.27
C GLN A 3 39.60 -14.55 2.96
N LEU A 4 38.47 -15.12 3.38
CA LEU A 4 37.43 -14.39 4.13
C LEU A 4 37.32 -14.77 5.62
N LYS A 5 38.09 -15.76 6.08
CA LYS A 5 38.17 -16.12 7.52
C LYS A 5 39.15 -15.26 8.34
N ASN A 6 40.06 -14.51 7.69
CA ASN A 6 41.13 -13.75 8.38
C ASN A 6 40.80 -12.28 8.68
N ALA A 7 39.62 -11.79 8.31
CA ALA A 7 39.22 -10.40 8.59
C ALA A 7 38.53 -10.20 9.96
N VAL A 8 38.28 -11.28 10.72
CA VAL A 8 37.57 -11.24 12.01
C VAL A 8 38.50 -11.41 13.23
N SER A 9 39.79 -11.72 13.04
CA SER A 9 40.68 -12.14 14.15
C SER A 9 41.83 -11.21 14.53
N LYS A 10 41.95 -9.98 13.99
CA LYS A 10 42.99 -9.03 14.46
C LYS A 10 42.39 -7.67 14.81
N GLY A 11 42.56 -7.31 16.08
CA GLY A 11 41.86 -6.21 16.72
C GLY A 11 42.36 -4.80 16.38
N ARG A 12 41.42 -3.88 16.63
CA ARG A 12 41.48 -2.41 16.87
C ARG A 12 41.01 -1.50 15.72
N PRO A 13 40.41 -0.33 16.03
CA PRO A 13 39.80 0.10 17.28
C PRO A 13 38.26 0.08 17.20
N THR A 14 37.63 -0.17 18.34
CA THR A 14 36.23 0.12 18.62
C THR A 14 35.90 1.55 18.23
N ILE A 15 35.06 1.75 17.21
CA ILE A 15 34.31 3.00 17.06
C ILE A 15 33.31 3.01 18.22
N ARG A 16 33.71 3.69 19.30
CA ARG A 16 32.83 4.02 20.42
C ARG A 16 31.61 4.74 19.87
N PHE A 17 30.42 4.27 20.26
CA PHE A 17 29.21 5.06 20.17
C PHE A 17 29.41 6.30 21.06
N ALA A 18 29.61 7.46 20.46
CA ALA A 18 29.55 8.72 21.19
C ALA A 18 28.07 9.03 21.44
N GLU A 19 27.68 8.95 22.71
CA GLU A 19 26.46 9.57 23.23
C GLU A 19 26.55 11.09 23.06
N PRO A 20 25.48 11.79 22.66
CA PRO A 20 25.43 13.23 22.85
C PRO A 20 25.13 13.50 24.33
N ILE A 21 26.17 13.91 25.05
CA ILE A 21 26.09 14.64 26.32
C ILE A 21 25.42 16.00 26.03
N SER A 22 24.36 16.33 26.76
CA SER A 22 24.04 17.74 27.04
C SER A 22 23.84 17.91 28.54
N THR A 23 24.83 18.49 29.19
CA THR A 23 24.80 18.95 30.58
C THR A 23 24.03 20.27 30.68
N CYS A 24 23.07 20.26 31.61
CA CYS A 24 22.70 21.28 32.61
C CYS A 24 22.64 22.78 32.25
N ASN A 25 21.53 23.42 32.65
CA ASN A 25 21.60 24.47 33.67
C ASN A 25 20.33 24.50 34.53
N ASP A 26 20.57 24.77 35.81
CA ASP A 26 19.69 24.75 36.98
C ASP A 26 18.58 25.81 36.98
N VAL A 27 17.42 25.47 37.58
CA VAL A 27 16.70 26.36 38.50
C VAL A 27 16.12 25.51 39.64
N LYS A 28 16.36 25.98 40.87
CA LYS A 28 16.07 25.36 42.18
C LYS A 28 14.64 25.63 42.68
N TYR A 29 14.11 24.59 43.36
CA TYR A 29 13.20 24.56 44.54
C TYR A 29 11.84 25.27 44.55
N SER A 30 10.78 24.49 44.82
CA SER A 30 10.07 24.52 46.12
C SER A 30 9.20 23.27 46.33
N ASP A 31 9.25 22.78 47.57
CA ASP A 31 8.57 21.62 48.16
C ASP A 31 7.05 21.81 48.32
N GLU A 32 6.31 20.70 48.33
CA GLU A 32 5.34 20.27 49.37
C GLU A 32 4.58 19.01 48.86
N ARG A 33 4.96 17.81 49.31
CA ARG A 33 4.46 17.02 50.46
C ARG A 33 3.20 16.16 50.21
N ILE A 34 3.44 14.83 50.25
CA ILE A 34 2.67 13.75 50.93
C ILE A 34 1.34 13.34 50.24
N SER A 35 0.98 12.07 49.96
CA SER A 35 1.24 10.76 50.59
C SER A 35 1.08 9.57 49.61
N HIS A 36 1.96 8.56 49.71
CA HIS A 36 1.72 7.16 49.32
C HIS A 36 0.83 6.44 50.37
N PRO A 37 0.20 5.29 50.04
CA PRO A 37 0.86 3.96 50.17
C PRO A 37 0.44 3.01 49.01
N THR A 38 1.07 1.89 48.63
CA THR A 38 2.14 1.04 49.17
C THR A 38 2.59 0.11 48.03
N SER A 39 3.82 -0.35 48.13
CA SER A 39 4.55 -1.25 47.23
C SER A 39 4.04 -2.70 47.24
N VAL A 40 4.07 -3.37 46.08
CA VAL A 40 4.48 -4.78 46.00
C VAL A 40 5.42 -4.97 44.80
N SER A 41 6.63 -5.43 45.11
CA SER A 41 7.79 -5.62 44.25
C SER A 41 7.62 -6.77 43.25
N LEU A 42 7.88 -6.52 41.97
CA LEU A 42 8.11 -7.55 40.94
C LEU A 42 9.51 -7.35 40.32
N GLN A 43 10.53 -7.48 41.16
CA GLN A 43 11.91 -7.73 40.73
C GLN A 43 12.29 -9.11 41.26
N LEU A 44 12.20 -10.12 40.39
CA LEU A 44 12.97 -11.37 40.36
C LEU A 44 12.25 -12.36 39.45
N LEU A 45 12.65 -12.40 38.17
CA LEU A 45 12.66 -13.60 37.32
C LEU A 45 13.20 -13.21 35.94
N LEU A 46 14.49 -12.87 35.93
CA LEU A 46 15.34 -12.88 34.74
C LEU A 46 16.44 -13.91 34.99
N GLN A 47 16.17 -15.19 34.75
CA GLN A 47 17.21 -16.19 34.48
C GLN A 47 16.66 -17.21 33.49
N HIS A 48 17.22 -17.23 32.28
CA HIS A 48 17.17 -18.41 31.41
C HIS A 48 18.12 -19.48 31.96
N PRO A 49 17.76 -20.76 31.85
CA PRO A 49 18.52 -21.62 30.94
C PRO A 49 17.61 -22.52 30.08
N ARG A 50 18.18 -22.97 28.95
CA ARG A 50 17.54 -23.83 27.94
C ARG A 50 17.54 -25.31 28.32
N LEU A 51 16.52 -26.01 27.80
CA LEU A 51 16.41 -27.44 27.46
C LEU A 51 16.37 -28.46 28.61
N THR A 52 15.17 -29.02 28.87
CA THR A 52 14.86 -30.47 28.86
C THR A 52 13.34 -30.70 29.02
N THR A 53 12.78 -31.52 28.13
CA THR A 53 11.67 -32.48 28.31
C THR A 53 10.41 -32.12 29.12
N SER A 54 9.27 -32.12 28.41
CA SER A 54 7.93 -32.51 28.87
C SER A 54 7.59 -32.30 30.36
N SER A 55 7.06 -31.13 30.68
CA SER A 55 6.03 -31.03 31.73
C SER A 55 4.88 -30.20 31.18
N GLU A 56 3.73 -30.84 31.02
CA GLU A 56 2.47 -30.16 30.77
C GLU A 56 2.14 -29.32 31.99
N THR A 57 2.63 -28.08 32.03
CA THR A 57 2.12 -27.09 32.98
C THR A 57 0.68 -26.76 32.57
N SER A 58 -0.28 -27.27 33.34
CA SER A 58 -1.71 -27.11 33.15
C SER A 58 -2.14 -25.66 33.41
N PHE A 59 -1.89 -24.78 32.44
CA PHE A 59 -2.37 -23.39 32.48
C PHE A 59 -3.88 -23.35 32.75
N THR A 60 -4.31 -22.50 33.67
CA THR A 60 -5.73 -22.24 33.91
C THR A 60 -6.40 -21.63 32.67
N PRO A 61 -7.72 -21.78 32.48
CA PRO A 61 -8.40 -21.20 31.31
C PRO A 61 -8.24 -19.68 31.16
N ILE A 62 -7.99 -18.97 32.26
CA ILE A 62 -7.76 -17.52 32.29
C ILE A 62 -6.33 -17.19 31.85
N GLU A 63 -5.34 -17.93 32.36
CA GLU A 63 -3.94 -17.80 31.92
C GLU A 63 -3.80 -18.18 30.45
N ARG A 64 -4.45 -19.27 29.99
CA ARG A 64 -4.53 -19.62 28.56
C ARG A 64 -5.16 -18.50 27.73
N LYS A 65 -6.18 -17.80 28.25
CA LYS A 65 -6.79 -16.66 27.53
C LYS A 65 -5.84 -15.47 27.49
N MET A 66 -5.10 -15.19 28.55
CA MET A 66 -4.14 -14.09 28.61
C MET A 66 -2.90 -14.34 27.73
N THR A 67 -2.34 -15.55 27.74
CA THR A 67 -1.23 -15.95 26.86
C THR A 67 -1.67 -15.93 25.41
N ASN A 68 -2.81 -16.57 25.08
CA ASN A 68 -3.37 -16.52 23.71
C ASN A 68 -3.65 -15.09 23.23
N GLN A 69 -4.06 -14.17 24.12
CA GLN A 69 -4.26 -12.75 23.76
C GLN A 69 -2.94 -12.01 23.53
N LEU A 70 -1.89 -12.27 24.33
CA LEU A 70 -0.55 -11.74 24.09
C LEU A 70 0.05 -12.28 22.79
N ASP A 71 -0.09 -13.58 22.56
CA ASP A 71 0.42 -14.28 21.38
C ASP A 71 -0.30 -13.80 20.10
N LEU A 72 -1.61 -13.51 20.19
CA LEU A 72 -2.36 -12.89 19.09
C LEU A 72 -1.90 -11.46 18.80
N LYS A 73 -1.56 -10.67 19.83
CA LYS A 73 -1.06 -9.30 19.69
C LYS A 73 0.32 -9.27 19.01
N HIS A 74 1.15 -10.29 19.23
CA HIS A 74 2.49 -10.42 18.65
C HIS A 74 2.61 -11.47 17.54
N TYR A 75 1.51 -12.04 17.07
CA TYR A 75 1.48 -13.16 16.12
C TYR A 75 2.39 -12.96 14.89
N GLN A 76 2.34 -11.79 14.26
CA GLN A 76 3.16 -11.51 13.07
C GLN A 76 4.66 -11.48 13.41
N ARG A 77 5.01 -10.98 14.60
CA ARG A 77 6.40 -10.96 15.08
C ARG A 77 6.86 -12.38 15.37
N ALA A 78 6.06 -13.16 16.10
CA ALA A 78 6.36 -14.57 16.40
C ALA A 78 6.59 -15.38 15.11
N LEU A 79 5.69 -15.22 14.13
CA LEU A 79 5.81 -15.86 12.83
C LEU A 79 7.11 -15.51 12.09
N PHE A 80 7.51 -14.23 12.08
CA PHE A 80 8.78 -13.83 11.47
C PHE A 80 9.99 -14.30 12.28
N GLN A 81 9.90 -14.30 13.62
CA GLN A 81 10.96 -14.81 14.49
C GLN A 81 11.18 -16.30 14.27
N ASN A 82 10.11 -17.11 14.20
CA ASN A 82 10.18 -18.54 13.91
C ASN A 82 10.84 -18.79 12.55
N TYR A 83 10.45 -18.03 11.53
CA TYR A 83 11.05 -18.12 10.21
C TYR A 83 12.54 -17.73 10.19
N LEU A 84 12.96 -16.79 11.03
CA LEU A 84 14.35 -16.33 11.13
C LEU A 84 15.21 -17.17 12.09
N GLN A 85 14.59 -17.97 12.96
CA GLN A 85 15.28 -18.76 13.99
C GLN A 85 16.41 -19.63 13.44
N PRO A 86 16.28 -20.28 12.26
CA PRO A 86 17.36 -21.09 11.69
C PRO A 86 18.65 -20.31 11.38
N LEU A 87 18.59 -18.99 11.16
CA LEU A 87 19.77 -18.17 10.88
C LEU A 87 20.76 -18.11 12.04
N SER A 88 20.32 -18.40 13.28
CA SER A 88 21.14 -18.34 14.49
C SER A 88 21.83 -16.98 14.76
N VAL A 89 21.35 -15.89 14.13
CA VAL A 89 21.85 -14.52 14.37
C VAL A 89 21.06 -13.89 15.53
N SER A 90 21.58 -14.03 16.75
CA SER A 90 20.93 -13.50 17.96
C SER A 90 20.80 -11.98 17.99
N SER A 91 21.62 -11.25 17.22
CA SER A 91 21.65 -9.79 17.16
C SER A 91 20.60 -9.15 16.22
N LEU A 92 19.74 -9.94 15.57
CA LEU A 92 18.70 -9.36 14.72
C LEU A 92 17.70 -8.58 15.56
N LYS A 93 17.40 -7.35 15.10
CA LYS A 93 16.40 -6.47 15.69
C LYS A 93 15.00 -7.10 15.76
N SER A 94 14.75 -8.13 14.96
CA SER A 94 13.50 -8.88 14.96
C SER A 94 13.36 -9.78 16.19
N PHE A 95 14.46 -10.21 16.82
CA PHE A 95 14.44 -10.98 18.06
C PHE A 95 14.37 -10.11 19.32
N HIS A 96 14.91 -8.89 19.28
CA HIS A 96 14.93 -8.01 20.45
C HIS A 96 13.59 -7.31 20.71
N ASP A 97 13.25 -7.13 21.98
CA ASP A 97 12.13 -6.28 22.36
C ASP A 97 12.42 -4.84 21.97
N ARG A 98 11.47 -4.28 21.21
CA ARG A 98 11.59 -2.90 20.77
C ARG A 98 11.48 -2.01 22.00
N LEU A 99 12.42 -1.08 22.13
CA LEU A 99 12.22 0.11 22.96
C LEU A 99 10.83 0.70 22.64
N PRO A 100 10.11 1.21 23.66
CA PRO A 100 8.80 1.79 23.45
C PRO A 100 8.89 2.83 22.33
N TYR A 101 8.04 2.64 21.32
CA TYR A 101 7.97 3.55 20.19
C TYR A 101 7.45 4.90 20.69
N ASP A 102 8.31 5.91 20.68
CA ASP A 102 7.90 7.29 20.94
C ASP A 102 6.99 7.76 19.80
N ALA A 103 5.69 7.63 20.03
CA ALA A 103 4.65 7.98 19.08
C ALA A 103 4.51 9.49 18.94
N ASP A 104 4.75 10.24 20.01
CA ASP A 104 4.54 11.69 20.06
C ASP A 104 5.64 12.42 19.29
N ALA A 105 6.90 12.01 19.45
CA ALA A 105 7.99 12.49 18.61
C ALA A 105 7.74 12.15 17.14
N ALA A 106 7.29 10.93 16.83
CA ALA A 106 7.01 10.51 15.46
C ALA A 106 5.87 11.32 14.81
N ILE A 107 4.81 11.61 15.57
CA ILE A 107 3.69 12.46 15.15
C ILE A 107 4.17 13.90 14.92
N SER A 108 4.97 14.44 15.83
CA SER A 108 5.51 15.79 15.74
C SER A 108 6.45 15.95 14.55
N ASN A 109 7.36 14.99 14.34
CA ASN A 109 8.22 14.91 13.15
C ASN A 109 7.40 14.85 11.87
N TRP A 110 6.37 14.00 11.84
CA TRP A 110 5.48 13.88 10.70
C TRP A 110 4.76 15.19 10.38
N LYS A 111 4.15 15.82 11.39
CA LYS A 111 3.45 17.11 11.25
C LYS A 111 4.38 18.15 10.65
N ARG A 112 5.59 18.31 11.20
CA ARG A 112 6.61 19.25 10.69
C ARG A 112 6.98 18.96 9.23
N GLN A 113 7.19 17.69 8.87
CA GLN A 113 7.53 17.30 7.49
C GLN A 113 6.41 17.49 6.48
N THR A 114 5.14 17.43 6.91
CA THR A 114 3.97 17.59 6.04
C THR A 114 3.34 18.99 6.12
N SER A 115 3.91 19.89 6.91
CA SER A 115 3.37 21.23 7.11
C SER A 115 3.52 22.09 5.85
N ASN A 116 2.47 22.84 5.55
CA ASN A 116 2.51 23.89 4.52
C ASN A 116 3.03 25.23 5.07
N ASN A 117 3.26 25.33 6.39
CA ASN A 117 3.81 26.53 7.00
C ASN A 117 5.28 26.72 6.59
N LEU A 118 5.60 27.93 6.13
CA LEU A 118 6.95 28.31 5.74
C LEU A 118 7.98 28.13 6.86
N HIS A 119 7.61 28.40 8.11
CA HIS A 119 8.51 28.26 9.26
C HIS A 119 8.91 26.80 9.51
N ASP A 120 7.93 25.90 9.50
CA ASP A 120 8.17 24.46 9.67
C ASP A 120 9.01 23.89 8.53
N GLN A 121 8.73 24.32 7.29
CA GLN A 121 9.50 23.92 6.11
C GLN A 121 10.95 24.39 6.19
N LEU A 122 11.18 25.61 6.69
CA LEU A 122 12.51 26.17 6.93
C LEU A 122 13.27 25.43 8.02
N SER A 123 12.62 25.16 9.15
CA SER A 123 13.21 24.41 10.26
C SER A 123 13.58 23.00 9.80
N SER A 124 12.66 22.31 9.13
CA SER A 124 12.90 20.96 8.58
C SER A 124 14.03 20.96 7.56
N PHE A 125 14.13 21.99 6.72
CA PHE A 125 15.24 22.14 5.78
C PHE A 125 16.58 22.24 6.51
N LYS A 126 16.71 23.12 7.50
CA LYS A 126 17.96 23.32 8.25
C LYS A 126 18.43 22.02 8.92
N GLU A 127 17.51 21.30 9.56
CA GLU A 127 17.80 20.03 10.24
C GLU A 127 18.23 18.92 9.28
N GLN A 128 17.57 18.81 8.12
CA GLN A 128 17.82 17.72 7.18
C GLN A 128 18.98 17.97 6.21
N LYS A 129 19.33 19.24 5.97
CA LYS A 129 20.40 19.68 5.06
C LYS A 129 21.73 18.93 5.22
N PRO A 130 22.33 18.77 6.42
CA PRO A 130 23.62 18.10 6.55
C PRO A 130 23.56 16.62 6.11
N TYR A 131 22.48 15.91 6.45
CA TYR A 131 22.30 14.52 6.05
C TYR A 131 22.04 14.39 4.54
N PHE A 132 21.26 15.32 3.98
CA PHE A 132 21.04 15.40 2.54
C PHE A 132 22.35 15.65 1.80
N ASP A 133 23.16 16.62 2.23
CA ASP A 133 24.43 16.96 1.58
C ASP A 133 25.43 15.80 1.64
N SER A 134 25.51 15.11 2.78
CA SER A 134 26.34 13.91 2.92
C SER A 134 25.89 12.80 1.97
N MET A 135 24.58 12.56 1.88
CA MET A 135 24.00 11.58 0.97
C MET A 135 24.26 11.93 -0.50
N MET A 136 24.07 13.18 -0.90
CA MET A 136 24.26 13.62 -2.28
C MET A 136 25.73 13.56 -2.70
N LYS A 137 26.65 14.07 -1.86
CA LYS A 137 28.10 13.94 -2.13
C LYS A 137 28.51 12.48 -2.35
N TYR A 138 27.97 11.59 -1.53
CA TYR A 138 28.23 10.16 -1.66
C TYR A 138 27.63 9.56 -2.93
N LEU A 139 26.37 9.90 -3.26
CA LEU A 139 25.70 9.46 -4.49
C LEU A 139 26.49 9.88 -5.74
N ILE A 140 26.94 11.14 -5.78
CA ILE A 140 27.75 11.68 -6.88
C ILE A 140 29.03 10.87 -7.04
N ARG A 141 29.71 10.54 -5.94
CA ARG A 141 30.97 9.78 -5.95
C ARG A 141 30.80 8.39 -6.56
N ILE A 142 29.74 7.68 -6.19
CA ILE A 142 29.49 6.29 -6.63
C ILE A 142 28.76 6.20 -7.98
N THR A 143 28.29 7.33 -8.52
CA THR A 143 27.62 7.38 -9.82
C THR A 143 28.67 7.16 -10.92
N PRO A 144 28.50 6.15 -11.79
CA PRO A 144 29.46 5.87 -12.86
C PRO A 144 29.70 7.06 -13.79
N PRO A 145 30.92 7.23 -14.32
CA PRO A 145 31.27 8.38 -15.15
C PRO A 145 30.48 8.44 -16.46
N HIS A 146 30.10 7.28 -17.03
CA HIS A 146 29.28 7.22 -18.23
C HIS A 146 27.83 7.74 -18.04
N LEU A 147 27.39 7.92 -16.79
CA LEU A 147 26.11 8.56 -16.44
C LEU A 147 26.26 10.06 -16.16
N LYS A 148 27.47 10.61 -16.26
CA LYS A 148 27.77 12.03 -16.02
C LYS A 148 28.25 12.69 -17.30
N ASN A 149 27.98 13.99 -17.44
CA ASN A 149 28.52 14.81 -18.53
C ASN A 149 28.33 14.18 -19.94
N VAL A 150 27.18 13.54 -20.19
CA VAL A 150 26.89 12.91 -21.47
C VAL A 150 26.71 13.99 -22.54
N GLN A 151 27.67 14.12 -23.47
CA GLN A 151 27.65 15.13 -24.53
C GLN A 151 26.98 14.63 -25.83
N SER A 152 27.08 13.33 -26.12
CA SER A 152 26.50 12.75 -27.34
C SER A 152 24.99 12.52 -27.20
N LYS A 153 24.21 13.12 -28.11
CA LYS A 153 22.76 12.98 -28.16
C LYS A 153 22.32 11.53 -28.45
N ILE A 154 23.01 10.85 -29.37
CA ILE A 154 22.71 9.46 -29.76
C ILE A 154 22.93 8.52 -28.57
N TYR A 155 24.05 8.70 -27.85
CA TYR A 155 24.35 7.90 -26.66
C TYR A 155 23.33 8.16 -25.53
N LEU A 156 22.94 9.42 -25.34
CA LEU A 156 21.89 9.80 -24.39
C LEU A 156 20.56 9.11 -24.70
N GLU A 157 20.13 9.12 -25.96
CA GLU A 157 18.89 8.47 -26.40
C GLU A 157 18.96 6.96 -26.20
N HIS A 158 20.06 6.32 -26.59
CA HIS A 158 20.27 4.89 -26.34
C HIS A 158 20.22 4.56 -24.85
N LEU A 159 20.93 5.32 -24.01
CA LEU A 159 20.98 5.13 -22.57
C LEU A 159 19.61 5.28 -21.91
N LEU A 160 18.84 6.30 -22.30
CA LEU A 160 17.47 6.50 -21.83
C LEU A 160 16.53 5.39 -22.33
N ALA A 161 16.72 4.88 -23.55
CA ALA A 161 15.95 3.77 -24.09
C ALA A 161 16.24 2.45 -23.36
N THR A 162 17.51 2.14 -23.06
CA THR A 162 17.89 0.94 -22.30
C THR A 162 17.25 0.96 -20.89
N GLU A 163 17.26 2.10 -20.22
CA GLU A 163 16.62 2.30 -18.91
C GLU A 163 15.08 2.20 -18.97
N GLN A 164 14.47 2.51 -20.11
CA GLN A 164 13.03 2.29 -20.34
C GLN A 164 12.70 0.83 -20.61
N MET A 165 13.51 0.12 -21.42
CA MET A 165 13.31 -1.29 -21.75
C MET A 165 13.47 -2.22 -20.55
N ASN A 166 14.37 -1.88 -19.62
CA ASN A 166 14.56 -2.64 -18.37
C ASN A 166 13.34 -2.59 -17.43
N LYS A 167 12.36 -1.71 -17.69
CA LYS A 167 11.06 -1.74 -17.02
C LYS A 167 10.14 -2.71 -17.76
N ARG A 168 10.25 -4.01 -17.47
CA ARG A 168 9.13 -4.95 -17.65
C ARG A 168 7.97 -4.48 -16.77
N GLN A 169 7.20 -3.50 -17.24
CA GLN A 169 5.93 -3.12 -16.62
C GLN A 169 4.90 -4.19 -16.94
N ARG A 170 5.02 -5.36 -16.33
CA ARG A 170 3.82 -6.17 -16.15
C ARG A 170 2.99 -5.44 -15.11
N LEU A 171 1.88 -4.88 -15.57
CA LEU A 171 0.94 -4.12 -14.76
C LEU A 171 0.54 -4.98 -13.56
N ARG A 172 0.37 -4.32 -12.41
CA ARG A 172 -0.22 -4.99 -11.24
C ARG A 172 -1.60 -5.48 -11.62
N MET A 173 -1.73 -6.78 -11.84
CA MET A 173 -3.01 -7.42 -12.12
C MET A 173 -3.80 -7.53 -10.81
N ASP A 174 -5.09 -7.23 -10.87
CA ASP A 174 -6.03 -7.61 -9.82
C ASP A 174 -6.56 -9.01 -10.18
N ASN A 175 -6.49 -9.95 -9.24
CA ASN A 175 -7.13 -11.27 -9.38
C ASN A 175 -8.25 -11.39 -8.34
N PHE A 176 -9.46 -11.67 -8.82
CA PHE A 176 -10.67 -11.83 -8.00
C PHE A 176 -11.01 -13.28 -7.70
N HIS A 177 -10.30 -14.23 -8.32
CA HIS A 177 -10.49 -15.66 -8.16
C HIS A 177 -9.40 -16.28 -7.28
N GLU A 178 -9.48 -17.59 -7.11
CA GLU A 178 -8.51 -18.36 -6.35
C GLU A 178 -7.09 -18.20 -6.93
N ILE A 179 -6.08 -18.39 -6.08
CA ILE A 179 -4.68 -18.36 -6.52
C ILE A 179 -4.38 -19.58 -7.41
N PRO A 180 -3.43 -19.47 -8.37
CA PRO A 180 -3.05 -20.63 -9.17
C PRO A 180 -2.50 -21.75 -8.28
N GLN A 181 -2.69 -22.99 -8.75
CA GLN A 181 -2.09 -24.18 -8.14
C GLN A 181 -0.56 -24.12 -8.27
N LEU A 182 0.14 -24.80 -7.36
CA LEU A 182 1.58 -24.95 -7.48
C LEU A 182 1.89 -25.76 -8.75
N PRO A 183 2.80 -25.30 -9.63
CA PRO A 183 3.08 -26.01 -10.88
C PRO A 183 3.72 -27.38 -10.59
N ASN A 184 3.24 -28.40 -11.30
CA ASN A 184 3.75 -29.76 -11.27
C ASN A 184 4.00 -30.22 -12.73
N PRO A 185 5.24 -30.62 -13.13
CA PRO A 185 6.47 -30.66 -12.34
C PRO A 185 7.04 -29.26 -12.03
N LEU A 186 7.78 -29.16 -10.93
CA LEU A 186 8.40 -27.91 -10.49
C LEU A 186 9.74 -27.69 -11.21
N THR A 187 9.87 -26.60 -11.95
CA THR A 187 11.13 -26.12 -12.56
C THR A 187 11.50 -24.76 -11.97
N LYS A 188 12.76 -24.33 -12.15
CA LYS A 188 13.22 -23.01 -11.67
C LYS A 188 12.42 -21.87 -12.31
N GLU A 189 12.14 -21.97 -13.59
CA GLU A 189 11.43 -20.97 -14.38
C GLU A 189 9.96 -20.87 -13.96
N ASN A 190 9.26 -22.01 -13.87
CA ASN A 190 7.86 -22.04 -13.47
C ASN A 190 7.69 -21.65 -12.00
N PHE A 191 8.63 -22.01 -11.13
CA PHE A 191 8.64 -21.55 -9.74
C PHE A 191 8.85 -20.02 -9.66
N GLU A 192 9.79 -19.47 -10.41
CA GLU A 192 10.00 -18.02 -10.47
C GLU A 192 8.73 -17.29 -10.95
N GLU A 193 8.09 -17.78 -12.01
CA GLU A 193 6.83 -17.22 -12.51
C GLU A 193 5.68 -17.35 -11.51
N TYR A 194 5.60 -18.49 -10.81
CA TYR A 194 4.60 -18.69 -9.76
C TYR A 194 4.77 -17.67 -8.62
N ILE A 195 5.99 -17.53 -8.09
CA ILE A 195 6.30 -16.55 -7.04
C ILE A 195 6.10 -15.12 -7.55
N TYR A 196 6.45 -14.84 -8.81
CA TYR A 196 6.16 -13.57 -9.46
C TYR A 196 4.66 -13.26 -9.42
N ASN A 197 3.83 -14.20 -9.86
CA ASN A 197 2.37 -14.06 -9.89
C ASN A 197 1.80 -13.78 -8.50
N LEU A 198 2.21 -14.53 -7.48
CA LEU A 198 1.76 -14.33 -6.10
C LEU A 198 2.16 -12.96 -5.50
N THR A 199 3.29 -12.41 -5.92
CA THR A 199 3.88 -11.18 -5.35
C THR A 199 3.58 -9.92 -6.16
N HIS A 200 3.28 -10.04 -7.45
CA HIS A 200 3.01 -8.92 -8.37
C HIS A 200 1.53 -8.73 -8.69
N THR A 201 0.70 -9.74 -8.42
CA THR A 201 -0.76 -9.68 -8.53
C THR A 201 -1.39 -9.40 -7.16
N LYS A 202 -2.45 -8.59 -7.12
CA LYS A 202 -3.25 -8.41 -5.91
C LYS A 202 -4.39 -9.41 -5.90
N HIS A 203 -4.28 -10.44 -5.08
CA HIS A 203 -5.30 -11.47 -4.94
C HIS A 203 -6.32 -11.07 -3.87
N HIS A 204 -7.51 -10.71 -4.34
CA HIS A 204 -8.60 -10.23 -3.49
C HIS A 204 -9.40 -11.38 -2.88
N TYR A 205 -9.55 -12.49 -3.59
CA TYR A 205 -10.34 -13.64 -3.14
C TYR A 205 -9.88 -14.15 -1.78
N ARG A 206 -10.83 -14.32 -0.84
CA ARG A 206 -10.60 -14.82 0.53
C ARG A 206 -9.47 -14.10 1.29
N ASN A 207 -9.16 -12.87 0.88
CA ASN A 207 -8.08 -12.08 1.45
C ASN A 207 -6.70 -12.75 1.34
N SER A 208 -6.47 -13.52 0.27
CA SER A 208 -5.25 -14.33 0.05
C SER A 208 -3.95 -13.53 0.15
N SER A 209 -3.92 -12.27 -0.30
CA SER A 209 -2.73 -11.41 -0.18
C SER A 209 -2.54 -10.76 1.20
N SER A 210 -3.43 -10.95 2.18
CA SER A 210 -3.35 -10.28 3.50
C SER A 210 -2.20 -10.82 4.35
N LEU A 211 -1.42 -9.93 4.97
CA LEU A 211 -0.36 -10.33 5.91
C LEU A 211 -0.91 -11.00 7.18
N GLN A 212 -2.16 -10.69 7.55
CA GLN A 212 -2.75 -11.10 8.81
C GLN A 212 -3.44 -12.46 8.78
N SER A 213 -3.94 -12.87 7.61
CA SER A 213 -4.80 -14.05 7.45
C SER A 213 -4.71 -14.69 6.06
N GLY A 214 -3.92 -14.11 5.16
CA GLY A 214 -3.82 -14.56 3.78
C GLY A 214 -2.94 -15.80 3.66
N ILE A 215 -3.19 -16.61 2.63
CA ILE A 215 -2.39 -17.80 2.34
C ILE A 215 -1.07 -17.46 1.64
N ILE A 216 -1.01 -16.35 0.88
CA ILE A 216 0.17 -16.02 0.07
C ILE A 216 1.41 -15.79 0.95
N PRO A 217 1.36 -14.97 2.03
CA PRO A 217 2.51 -14.89 2.93
C PRO A 217 2.94 -16.24 3.50
N GLN A 218 2.02 -17.18 3.70
CA GLN A 218 2.33 -18.51 4.23
C GLN A 218 3.09 -19.33 3.19
N ILE A 219 2.61 -19.34 1.95
CA ILE A 219 3.30 -20.00 0.84
C ILE A 219 4.70 -19.42 0.68
N LEU A 220 4.83 -18.09 0.62
CA LEU A 220 6.12 -17.43 0.40
C LEU A 220 7.13 -17.75 1.50
N LEU A 221 6.71 -17.76 2.77
CA LEU A 221 7.61 -18.09 3.89
C LEU A 221 7.96 -19.58 3.91
N ASN A 222 7.02 -20.47 3.62
CA ASN A 222 7.31 -21.90 3.57
C ASN A 222 8.29 -22.24 2.43
N THR A 223 8.03 -21.74 1.22
CA THR A 223 8.85 -22.07 0.03
C THR A 223 10.24 -21.44 0.08
N HIS A 224 10.45 -20.40 0.88
CA HIS A 224 11.74 -19.73 1.07
C HIS A 224 12.33 -19.94 2.47
N SER A 225 11.86 -20.95 3.22
CA SER A 225 12.48 -21.30 4.50
C SER A 225 13.80 -22.02 4.28
N ILE A 226 14.85 -21.62 5.00
CA ILE A 226 16.17 -22.28 4.94
C ILE A 226 16.07 -23.76 5.31
N THR A 227 15.14 -24.11 6.20
CA THR A 227 14.90 -25.50 6.63
C THR A 227 14.15 -26.34 5.60
N ASN A 228 13.52 -25.70 4.61
CA ASN A 228 12.74 -26.40 3.60
C ASN A 228 13.64 -26.78 2.42
N ASN A 229 14.09 -28.04 2.42
CA ASN A 229 14.96 -28.59 1.37
C ASN A 229 14.22 -28.89 0.05
N GLU A 230 12.89 -29.06 0.09
CA GLU A 230 12.04 -29.37 -1.06
C GLU A 230 12.13 -28.24 -2.11
N PHE A 231 12.05 -26.99 -1.66
CA PHE A 231 12.07 -25.82 -2.56
C PHE A 231 13.45 -25.21 -2.79
N LYS A 232 14.46 -25.61 -2.01
CA LYS A 232 15.83 -25.08 -2.09
C LYS A 232 16.43 -25.05 -3.51
N PRO A 233 16.33 -26.11 -4.33
CA PRO A 233 16.96 -26.09 -5.66
C PRO A 233 16.28 -25.13 -6.65
N PHE A 234 15.06 -24.66 -6.36
CA PHE A 234 14.30 -23.77 -7.25
C PHE A 234 14.44 -22.29 -6.90
N ARG A 235 15.04 -21.96 -5.75
CA ARG A 235 15.23 -20.58 -5.31
C ARG A 235 16.29 -19.88 -6.14
N SER A 236 16.11 -18.57 -6.24
CA SER A 236 17.04 -17.67 -6.93
C SER A 236 17.05 -16.30 -6.27
N ALA A 237 18.09 -15.53 -6.56
CA ALA A 237 18.16 -14.12 -6.18
C ALA A 237 16.90 -13.33 -6.61
N THR A 238 16.34 -13.67 -7.78
CA THR A 238 15.14 -13.05 -8.32
C THR A 238 13.90 -13.36 -7.48
N THR A 239 13.71 -14.63 -7.06
CA THR A 239 12.60 -15.02 -6.19
C THR A 239 12.66 -14.32 -4.82
N PHE A 240 13.85 -14.20 -4.22
CA PHE A 240 14.04 -13.41 -2.99
C PHE A 240 13.72 -11.92 -3.20
N ASN A 241 14.11 -11.33 -4.33
CA ASN A 241 13.73 -9.95 -4.65
C ASN A 241 12.20 -9.77 -4.73
N TYR A 242 11.46 -10.76 -5.23
CA TYR A 242 10.00 -10.74 -5.24
C TYR A 242 9.41 -10.77 -3.81
N LEU A 243 10.00 -11.53 -2.90
CA LEU A 243 9.62 -11.54 -1.49
C LEU A 243 9.92 -10.19 -0.81
N ILE A 244 11.12 -9.63 -1.04
CA ILE A 244 11.53 -8.32 -0.50
C ILE A 244 10.57 -7.22 -0.99
N LYS A 245 10.18 -7.24 -2.28
CA LYS A 245 9.13 -6.37 -2.80
C LYS A 245 7.81 -6.58 -2.05
N PHE A 246 7.34 -7.83 -1.95
CA PHE A 246 6.05 -8.11 -1.34
C PHE A 246 5.99 -7.68 0.13
N PHE A 247 6.91 -8.15 0.97
CA PHE A 247 6.92 -7.84 2.39
C PHE A 247 7.38 -6.40 2.68
N GLY A 248 8.52 -6.00 2.11
CA GLY A 248 9.14 -4.71 2.39
C GLY A 248 8.40 -3.55 1.75
N CYS A 249 8.17 -3.62 0.44
CA CYS A 249 7.41 -2.60 -0.25
C CYS A 249 5.91 -2.78 0.04
N ASP A 250 5.25 -3.82 -0.43
CA ASP A 250 3.78 -3.86 -0.45
C ASP A 250 3.12 -4.01 0.92
N LYS A 251 3.76 -4.68 1.89
CA LYS A 251 3.26 -4.85 3.26
C LYS A 251 3.90 -3.94 4.31
N ASN A 252 4.82 -3.06 3.90
CA ASN A 252 5.55 -2.13 4.77
C ASN A 252 6.29 -2.83 5.94
N GLN A 253 6.78 -4.06 5.74
CA GLN A 253 7.58 -4.79 6.73
C GLN A 253 9.06 -4.56 6.47
N SER A 254 9.53 -3.33 6.71
CA SER A 254 10.88 -2.89 6.35
C SER A 254 12.01 -3.61 7.10
N LEU A 255 11.79 -3.98 8.37
CA LEU A 255 12.77 -4.75 9.13
C LEU A 255 12.89 -6.18 8.60
N PHE A 256 11.74 -6.85 8.44
CA PHE A 256 11.71 -8.20 7.89
C PHE A 256 12.34 -8.29 6.49
N ALA A 257 12.12 -7.28 5.64
CA ALA A 257 12.77 -7.21 4.34
C ALA A 257 14.30 -7.09 4.40
N ARG A 258 14.87 -6.48 5.46
CA ARG A 258 16.32 -6.50 5.72
C ARG A 258 16.79 -7.88 6.14
N ASP A 259 16.00 -8.57 6.96
CA ASP A 259 16.34 -9.91 7.41
C ASP A 259 16.25 -10.92 6.24
N LEU A 260 15.33 -10.73 5.29
CA LEU A 260 15.26 -11.50 4.05
C LEU A 260 16.53 -11.36 3.19
N VAL A 261 17.20 -10.22 3.21
CA VAL A 261 18.50 -10.04 2.52
C VAL A 261 19.57 -10.93 3.15
N LEU A 262 19.54 -11.11 4.48
CA LEU A 262 20.46 -12.01 5.17
C LEU A 262 20.17 -13.47 4.83
N ILE A 263 18.89 -13.86 4.78
CA ILE A 263 18.47 -15.19 4.36
C ILE A 263 18.91 -15.50 2.94
N MET A 264 18.70 -14.56 2.01
CA MET A 264 19.14 -14.71 0.63
C MET A 264 20.63 -15.02 0.54
N ASN A 265 21.46 -14.34 1.35
CA ASN A 265 22.89 -14.58 1.40
C ASN A 265 23.25 -15.93 2.05
N GLU A 266 22.54 -16.32 3.12
CA GLU A 266 22.73 -17.62 3.80
C GLU A 266 22.32 -18.80 2.91
N ASP A 267 21.27 -18.65 2.10
CA ASP A 267 20.81 -19.64 1.12
C ASP A 267 21.77 -19.74 -0.10
N GLY A 268 22.82 -18.90 -0.15
CA GLY A 268 23.88 -18.95 -1.16
C GLY A 268 23.68 -18.05 -2.37
N HIS A 269 22.78 -17.06 -2.30
CA HIS A 269 22.50 -16.15 -3.41
C HIS A 269 23.10 -14.75 -3.19
N HIS A 270 23.76 -14.22 -4.21
CA HIS A 270 24.36 -12.89 -4.16
C HIS A 270 23.34 -11.78 -4.37
N LEU A 271 23.52 -10.70 -3.61
CA LEU A 271 22.80 -9.44 -3.77
C LEU A 271 23.05 -8.84 -5.16
N ASN A 272 22.00 -8.32 -5.78
CA ASN A 272 22.08 -7.68 -7.10
C ASN A 272 21.50 -6.26 -7.09
N TYR A 273 21.57 -5.58 -8.24
CA TYR A 273 21.09 -4.20 -8.37
C TYR A 273 19.61 -4.06 -7.97
N GLN A 274 18.77 -5.05 -8.30
CA GLN A 274 17.34 -5.02 -7.99
C GLN A 274 17.12 -5.06 -6.48
N THR A 275 17.92 -5.84 -5.75
CA THR A 275 17.83 -5.90 -4.29
C THR A 275 18.09 -4.52 -3.69
N ILE A 276 19.17 -3.84 -4.10
CA ILE A 276 19.48 -2.48 -3.64
C ILE A 276 18.36 -1.50 -4.00
N GLU A 277 17.84 -1.55 -5.23
CA GLU A 277 16.74 -0.69 -5.66
C GLU A 277 15.48 -0.91 -4.80
N LEU A 278 15.16 -2.16 -4.44
CA LEU A 278 14.06 -2.48 -3.53
C LEU A 278 14.30 -1.93 -2.12
N MET A 279 15.52 -2.03 -1.59
CA MET A 279 15.86 -1.45 -0.28
C MET A 279 15.73 0.09 -0.27
N LEU A 280 16.08 0.75 -1.37
CA LEU A 280 15.86 2.18 -1.55
C LEU A 280 14.35 2.53 -1.71
N LYS A 281 13.57 1.71 -2.42
CA LYS A 281 12.11 1.86 -2.49
C LYS A 281 11.44 1.72 -1.12
N ILE A 282 11.96 0.85 -0.24
CA ILE A 282 11.52 0.78 1.15
C ILE A 282 11.79 2.10 1.88
N CYS A 283 12.93 2.76 1.61
CA CYS A 283 13.22 4.09 2.16
C CYS A 283 12.22 5.16 1.69
N VAL A 284 11.75 5.10 0.43
CA VAL A 284 10.70 5.99 -0.07
C VAL A 284 9.41 5.83 0.72
N LYS A 285 9.01 4.60 1.08
CA LYS A 285 7.84 4.39 1.94
C LYS A 285 8.11 4.87 3.36
N HIS A 286 9.32 4.64 3.86
CA HIS A 286 9.76 5.10 5.17
C HIS A 286 9.69 6.62 5.32
N SER A 287 10.07 7.40 4.29
CA SER A 287 9.92 8.87 4.33
C SER A 287 8.45 9.32 4.39
N ARG A 288 7.51 8.42 4.05
CA ARG A 288 6.07 8.68 3.98
C ARG A 288 5.30 8.04 5.13
N ILE A 289 5.96 7.66 6.22
CA ILE A 289 5.30 7.25 7.46
C ILE A 289 5.85 8.03 8.67
N ARG A 290 5.13 7.95 9.78
CA ARG A 290 5.59 8.49 11.07
C ARG A 290 6.83 7.72 11.51
N SER A 291 7.98 8.38 11.53
CA SER A 291 9.25 7.77 11.89
C SER A 291 10.09 8.68 12.77
N ASN A 292 10.84 8.05 13.67
CA ASN A 292 11.84 8.70 14.52
C ASN A 292 13.22 8.72 13.88
N THR A 293 13.40 8.04 12.73
CA THR A 293 14.70 7.94 12.07
C THR A 293 14.75 8.77 10.80
N ASN A 294 15.90 9.37 10.53
CA ASN A 294 16.11 10.17 9.33
C ASN A 294 16.24 9.27 8.09
N THR A 295 15.45 9.53 7.05
CA THR A 295 15.45 8.70 5.84
C THR A 295 16.76 8.79 5.04
N PHE A 296 17.40 9.97 4.99
CA PHE A 296 18.65 10.16 4.24
C PHE A 296 19.80 9.33 4.81
N GLN A 297 19.83 9.13 6.13
CA GLN A 297 20.79 8.23 6.76
C GLN A 297 20.57 6.76 6.34
N LEU A 298 19.31 6.33 6.21
CA LEU A 298 19.00 4.98 5.75
C LEU A 298 19.40 4.80 4.28
N VAL A 299 19.11 5.79 3.43
CA VAL A 299 19.54 5.79 2.03
C VAL A 299 21.07 5.69 1.94
N LEU A 300 21.80 6.52 2.70
CA LEU A 300 23.26 6.49 2.73
C LEU A 300 23.82 5.12 3.14
N LYS A 301 23.18 4.43 4.09
CA LYS A 301 23.58 3.06 4.48
C LYS A 301 23.46 2.07 3.31
N TYR A 302 22.38 2.15 2.53
CA TYR A 302 22.19 1.27 1.37
C TYR A 302 23.10 1.61 0.20
N LEU A 303 23.41 2.90 -0.02
CA LEU A 303 24.40 3.29 -1.01
C LEU A 303 25.80 2.77 -0.64
N ARG A 304 26.16 2.81 0.65
CA ARG A 304 27.42 2.21 1.16
C ARG A 304 27.47 0.71 0.98
N LEU A 305 26.35 0.04 1.25
CA LEU A 305 26.23 -1.39 1.01
C LEU A 305 26.43 -1.72 -0.48
N ALA A 306 25.82 -0.95 -1.38
CA ALA A 306 25.97 -1.14 -2.83
C ALA A 306 27.44 -1.02 -3.27
N GLU A 307 28.15 0.04 -2.82
CA GLU A 307 29.58 0.22 -3.11
C GLU A 307 30.41 -0.95 -2.59
N SER A 308 30.17 -1.40 -1.35
CA SER A 308 30.93 -2.53 -0.76
C SER A 308 30.74 -3.86 -1.49
N LEU A 309 29.64 -4.01 -2.24
CA LEU A 309 29.32 -5.20 -3.02
C LEU A 309 29.66 -5.04 -4.51
N GLY A 310 30.26 -3.92 -4.92
CA GLY A 310 30.56 -3.63 -6.32
C GLY A 310 29.31 -3.41 -7.19
N ILE A 311 28.17 -3.07 -6.59
CA ILE A 311 26.92 -2.83 -7.31
C ILE A 311 26.85 -1.36 -7.71
N HIS A 312 26.90 -1.07 -9.01
CA HIS A 312 26.85 0.29 -9.52
C HIS A 312 25.46 0.93 -9.47
N VAL A 313 25.43 2.23 -9.19
CA VAL A 313 24.24 3.07 -9.22
C VAL A 313 23.82 3.38 -10.66
N ASN A 314 22.51 3.42 -10.91
CA ASN A 314 21.91 3.73 -12.21
C ASN A 314 20.98 4.96 -12.16
N LEU A 315 20.40 5.37 -13.29
CA LEU A 315 19.52 6.55 -13.35
C LEU A 315 18.20 6.36 -12.57
N ASN A 316 17.70 5.14 -12.47
CA ASN A 316 16.52 4.83 -11.64
C ASN A 316 16.81 5.02 -10.15
N THR A 317 18.06 4.86 -9.72
CA THR A 317 18.47 5.14 -8.34
C THR A 317 18.32 6.63 -8.00
N TRP A 318 18.74 7.53 -8.90
CA TRP A 318 18.52 8.98 -8.77
C TRP A 318 17.03 9.32 -8.69
N THR A 319 16.22 8.66 -9.52
CA THR A 319 14.75 8.81 -9.49
C THR A 319 14.17 8.36 -8.14
N THR A 320 14.65 7.24 -7.59
CA THR A 320 14.22 6.71 -6.31
C THR A 320 14.64 7.62 -5.15
N ILE A 321 15.84 8.21 -5.21
CA ILE A 321 16.33 9.15 -4.21
C ILE A 321 15.47 10.42 -4.22
N TYR A 322 15.11 10.95 -5.41
CA TYR A 322 14.18 12.07 -5.51
C TYR A 322 12.86 11.79 -4.78
N ASP A 323 12.30 10.58 -4.94
CA ASP A 323 11.05 10.16 -4.28
C ASP A 323 11.16 10.10 -2.74
N THR A 324 12.36 10.04 -2.16
CA THR A 324 12.59 10.12 -0.71
C THR A 324 12.53 11.55 -0.16
N ILE A 325 12.80 12.55 -1.00
CA ILE A 325 12.86 13.96 -0.62
C ILE A 325 11.43 14.51 -0.53
N ARG A 326 11.09 15.13 0.60
CA ARG A 326 9.77 15.76 0.80
C ARG A 326 9.82 17.27 0.81
N ASN A 327 10.86 17.81 1.43
CA ASN A 327 11.04 19.25 1.54
C ASN A 327 11.31 19.87 0.15
N ARG A 328 10.50 20.86 -0.23
CA ARG A 328 10.58 21.51 -1.55
C ARG A 328 11.95 22.13 -1.82
N ARG A 329 12.56 22.78 -0.82
CA ARG A 329 13.88 23.42 -0.95
C ARG A 329 14.99 22.39 -1.15
N LEU A 330 14.88 21.21 -0.54
CA LEU A 330 15.81 20.11 -0.81
C LEU A 330 15.61 19.53 -2.22
N LYS A 331 14.38 19.52 -2.75
CA LYS A 331 14.15 19.15 -4.17
C LYS A 331 14.76 20.16 -5.12
N GLU A 332 14.64 21.46 -4.86
CA GLU A 332 15.33 22.51 -5.63
C GLU A 332 16.83 22.33 -5.63
N ARG A 333 17.43 22.05 -4.45
CA ARG A 333 18.86 21.77 -4.35
C ARG A 333 19.26 20.48 -5.08
N PHE A 334 18.44 19.44 -5.01
CA PHE A 334 18.65 18.23 -5.81
C PHE A 334 18.73 18.56 -7.31
N TRP A 335 17.85 19.44 -7.80
CA TRP A 335 17.88 19.87 -9.21
C TRP A 335 19.14 20.64 -9.58
N GLN A 336 19.64 21.51 -8.70
CA GLN A 336 20.91 22.19 -8.92
C GLN A 336 22.04 21.19 -9.10
N ILE A 337 22.12 20.19 -8.21
CA ILE A 337 23.13 19.12 -8.28
C ILE A 337 23.00 18.30 -9.58
N VAL A 338 21.77 17.92 -9.96
CA VAL A 338 21.52 17.18 -11.22
C VAL A 338 21.99 17.97 -12.44
N LYS A 339 21.80 19.30 -12.44
CA LYS A 339 22.25 20.20 -13.51
C LYS A 339 23.77 20.37 -13.51
N GLU A 340 24.38 20.59 -12.34
CA GLU A 340 25.83 20.76 -12.15
C GLU A 340 26.61 19.53 -12.61
N GLU A 341 26.16 18.33 -12.22
CA GLU A 341 26.77 17.05 -12.60
C GLU A 341 26.32 16.54 -13.99
N LYS A 342 25.43 17.29 -14.66
CA LYS A 342 24.84 16.97 -15.96
C LYS A 342 24.31 15.53 -16.04
N ILE A 343 23.55 15.12 -15.02
CA ILE A 343 22.94 13.78 -14.96
C ILE A 343 21.75 13.72 -15.92
N PRO A 344 21.67 12.72 -16.82
CA PRO A 344 20.52 12.49 -17.69
C PRO A 344 19.20 12.35 -16.93
N ILE A 345 18.18 13.08 -17.37
CA ILE A 345 16.85 13.07 -16.75
C ILE A 345 16.00 11.97 -17.40
N THR A 346 15.66 10.94 -16.64
CA THR A 346 14.76 9.87 -17.14
C THR A 346 13.32 10.36 -17.26
N LYS A 347 12.54 9.74 -18.15
CA LYS A 347 11.08 9.95 -18.21
C LYS A 347 10.41 9.74 -16.85
N GLY A 348 10.86 8.74 -16.08
CA GLY A 348 10.36 8.48 -14.73
C GLY A 348 10.55 9.67 -13.81
N LEU A 349 11.75 10.27 -13.82
CA LEU A 349 12.06 11.47 -13.04
C LEU A 349 11.27 12.68 -13.54
N GLN A 350 11.18 12.93 -14.85
CA GLN A 350 10.33 13.99 -15.45
C GLN A 350 8.90 13.93 -14.92
N MET A 351 8.31 12.74 -14.90
CA MET A 351 6.94 12.55 -14.41
C MET A 351 6.78 12.86 -12.91
N ARG A 352 7.82 12.66 -12.09
CA ARG A 352 7.80 13.02 -10.65
C ARG A 352 7.87 14.52 -10.46
N VAL A 353 8.69 15.21 -11.25
CA VAL A 353 8.76 16.68 -11.23
C VAL A 353 7.42 17.28 -11.60
N LEU A 354 6.77 16.71 -12.64
CA LEU A 354 5.47 17.15 -13.07
C LEU A 354 4.41 16.97 -11.98
N ASP A 355 4.42 15.85 -11.25
CA ASP A 355 3.53 15.65 -10.09
C ASP A 355 3.71 16.75 -9.04
N ASP A 356 4.96 17.04 -8.66
CA ASP A 356 5.26 18.08 -7.67
C ASP A 356 4.84 19.47 -8.17
N TYR A 357 5.07 19.79 -9.45
CA TYR A 357 4.68 21.08 -10.02
C TYR A 357 3.15 21.24 -10.05
N MET A 358 2.42 20.22 -10.49
CA MET A 358 0.95 20.17 -10.50
C MET A 358 0.32 20.27 -9.11
N ASP A 359 1.03 19.84 -8.06
CA ASP A 359 0.57 20.02 -6.68
C ASP A 359 0.71 21.46 -6.18
N THR A 360 1.53 22.30 -6.84
CA THR A 360 1.76 23.70 -6.46
C THR A 360 0.95 24.71 -7.26
N THR A 361 0.64 24.40 -8.52
CA THR A 361 -0.12 25.30 -9.38
C THR A 361 -1.59 24.89 -9.43
N GLN A 362 -2.48 25.87 -9.59
CA GLN A 362 -3.91 25.65 -9.82
C GLN A 362 -4.27 25.92 -11.30
N VAL A 363 -3.40 26.62 -12.01
CA VAL A 363 -3.63 27.06 -13.40
C VAL A 363 -3.05 26.02 -14.35
N THR A 364 -3.93 25.38 -15.13
CA THR A 364 -3.54 24.33 -16.08
C THR A 364 -2.61 24.85 -17.17
N ASP A 365 -2.79 26.07 -17.67
CA ASP A 365 -1.94 26.60 -18.75
C ASP A 365 -0.48 26.77 -18.30
N LYS A 366 -0.24 27.03 -17.02
CA LYS A 366 1.12 27.05 -16.46
C LYS A 366 1.74 25.65 -16.48
N VAL A 367 0.94 24.60 -16.24
CA VAL A 367 1.39 23.20 -16.34
C VAL A 367 1.76 22.87 -17.79
N ILE A 368 0.95 23.29 -18.76
CA ILE A 368 1.22 23.06 -20.18
C ILE A 368 2.53 23.75 -20.59
N LYS A 369 2.70 25.02 -20.22
CA LYS A 369 3.96 25.76 -20.47
C LYS A 369 5.16 25.08 -19.82
N PHE A 370 5.02 24.59 -18.59
CA PHE A 370 6.08 23.84 -17.91
C PHE A 370 6.45 22.54 -18.63
N ILE A 371 5.46 21.80 -19.15
CA ILE A 371 5.67 20.58 -19.93
C ILE A 371 6.42 20.90 -21.24
N GLU A 372 5.97 21.92 -21.97
CA GLU A 372 6.49 22.26 -23.30
C GLU A 372 7.87 22.92 -23.23
N HIS A 373 8.08 23.86 -22.30
CA HIS A 373 9.32 24.66 -22.26
C HIS A 373 10.36 24.13 -21.26
N ASP A 374 9.96 23.77 -20.03
CA ASP A 374 10.90 23.38 -18.98
C ASP A 374 11.26 21.89 -19.05
N LEU A 375 10.26 21.02 -19.26
CA LEU A 375 10.49 19.58 -19.44
C LEU A 375 10.82 19.19 -20.90
N LYS A 376 10.59 20.09 -21.86
CA LYS A 376 10.83 19.91 -23.29
C LYS A 376 10.10 18.71 -23.91
N ILE A 377 8.88 18.42 -23.43
CA ILE A 377 8.03 17.36 -23.96
C ILE A 377 7.08 18.00 -24.98
N ILE A 378 7.53 18.08 -26.24
CA ILE A 378 6.83 18.81 -27.31
C ILE A 378 5.51 18.09 -27.70
N ASP A 379 5.52 16.76 -27.74
CA ASP A 379 4.36 15.96 -28.14
C ASP A 379 3.66 15.29 -26.94
N TRP A 380 3.41 16.08 -25.89
CA TRP A 380 2.78 15.58 -24.66
C TRP A 380 1.35 15.06 -24.87
N ARG A 381 0.69 15.47 -25.96
CA ARG A 381 -0.65 15.00 -26.33
C ARG A 381 -0.62 13.54 -26.76
N ASN A 382 0.44 13.11 -27.44
CA ASN A 382 0.63 11.73 -27.84
C ASN A 382 1.24 10.87 -26.73
N ASP A 383 1.92 11.47 -25.74
CA ASP A 383 2.36 10.76 -24.55
C ASP A 383 1.21 10.49 -23.56
N ASP A 384 0.73 9.24 -23.52
CA ASP A 384 -0.41 8.84 -22.68
C ASP A 384 -0.22 9.21 -21.21
N LEU A 385 0.98 9.02 -20.65
CA LEU A 385 1.21 9.28 -19.24
C LEU A 385 1.13 10.78 -18.90
N THR A 386 1.72 11.64 -19.72
CA THR A 386 1.66 13.10 -19.54
C THR A 386 0.26 13.64 -19.77
N ARG A 387 -0.42 13.20 -20.85
CA ARG A 387 -1.81 13.55 -21.14
C ARG A 387 -2.74 13.19 -19.99
N HIS A 388 -2.65 11.96 -19.48
CA HIS A 388 -3.49 11.51 -18.36
C HIS A 388 -3.31 12.34 -17.08
N LYS A 389 -2.06 12.76 -16.78
CA LYS A 389 -1.81 13.65 -15.65
C LYS A 389 -2.39 15.04 -15.83
N LEU A 390 -2.32 15.58 -17.05
CA LEU A 390 -2.96 16.85 -17.36
C LEU A 390 -4.49 16.77 -17.22
N ILE A 391 -5.10 15.66 -17.65
CA ILE A 391 -6.53 15.39 -17.43
C ILE A 391 -6.85 15.40 -15.92
N GLU A 392 -6.06 14.72 -15.09
CA GLU A 392 -6.24 14.75 -13.64
C GLU A 392 -6.14 16.18 -13.07
N HIS A 393 -5.16 16.97 -13.50
CA HIS A 393 -4.98 18.36 -13.07
C HIS A 393 -6.19 19.24 -13.46
N LYS A 394 -6.61 19.19 -14.73
CA LYS A 394 -7.79 19.91 -15.23
C LYS A 394 -9.03 19.61 -14.40
N SER A 395 -9.23 18.33 -14.08
CA SER A 395 -10.41 17.88 -13.33
C SER A 395 -10.36 18.26 -11.85
N ARG A 396 -9.16 18.40 -11.28
CA ARG A 396 -8.92 18.80 -9.90
C ARG A 396 -9.22 20.27 -9.64
N TYR A 397 -8.97 21.14 -10.61
CA TYR A 397 -9.09 22.60 -10.46
C TYR A 397 -10.14 23.25 -11.36
N GLY A 398 -10.80 22.47 -12.23
CA GLY A 398 -11.89 22.96 -13.08
C GLY A 398 -13.13 23.36 -12.27
N GLN A 399 -13.91 24.30 -12.81
CA GLN A 399 -15.19 24.73 -12.27
C GLN A 399 -16.37 23.94 -12.89
N GLU A 400 -17.51 23.90 -12.20
CA GLU A 400 -18.72 23.16 -12.65
C GLU A 400 -19.14 23.41 -14.10
N PRO A 401 -19.22 24.65 -14.63
CA PRO A 401 -19.60 24.86 -16.03
C PRO A 401 -18.58 24.33 -17.02
N GLU A 402 -17.29 24.30 -16.68
CA GLU A 402 -16.23 23.77 -17.55
C GLU A 402 -16.19 22.24 -17.55
N LEU A 403 -16.48 21.60 -16.41
CA LEU A 403 -16.50 20.15 -16.27
C LEU A 403 -17.73 19.51 -16.93
N SER A 404 -18.86 20.22 -16.91
CA SER A 404 -20.13 19.75 -17.51
C SER A 404 -20.13 19.88 -19.04
N SER A 405 -19.46 20.91 -19.58
CA SER A 405 -19.44 21.23 -21.02
C SER A 405 -18.20 20.71 -21.77
N ARG A 406 -17.06 20.51 -21.11
CA ARG A 406 -15.83 19.95 -21.69
C ARG A 406 -15.50 18.59 -21.10
N SER A 407 -16.43 17.64 -21.27
CA SER A 407 -16.16 16.22 -21.03
C SER A 407 -14.93 15.77 -21.84
N ILE A 408 -14.42 14.58 -21.53
CA ILE A 408 -13.31 13.87 -22.18
C ILE A 408 -13.32 13.96 -23.74
N ASN A 409 -14.46 14.32 -24.34
CA ASN A 409 -14.69 14.61 -25.75
C ASN A 409 -13.75 15.65 -26.39
N ASN A 410 -13.38 16.74 -25.71
CA ASN A 410 -12.62 17.84 -26.34
C ASN A 410 -11.11 17.78 -26.14
N SER A 411 -10.60 16.86 -25.30
CA SER A 411 -9.16 16.60 -25.20
C SER A 411 -8.74 15.54 -26.20
N SER A 412 -8.89 15.82 -27.50
CA SER A 412 -8.11 15.17 -28.56
C SER A 412 -7.99 13.64 -28.46
N ILE A 413 -9.05 12.94 -28.05
CA ILE A 413 -9.15 11.50 -28.24
C ILE A 413 -9.69 11.36 -29.64
N ASN A 414 -8.79 11.39 -30.64
CA ASN A 414 -9.13 10.86 -31.95
C ASN A 414 -9.41 9.37 -31.73
N SER A 415 -10.67 9.05 -31.44
CA SER A 415 -11.17 7.74 -31.02
C SER A 415 -11.05 6.67 -32.09
N SER A 416 -10.61 7.04 -33.29
CA SER A 416 -10.40 6.11 -34.40
C SER A 416 -9.08 5.34 -34.32
N THR A 417 -8.11 5.72 -33.47
CA THR A 417 -6.77 5.07 -33.46
C THR A 417 -6.29 4.54 -32.11
N ARG A 418 -6.99 4.77 -30.98
CA ARG A 418 -6.55 4.33 -29.64
C ARG A 418 -7.56 3.41 -28.96
N GLY A 419 -7.08 2.25 -28.50
CA GLY A 419 -7.90 1.16 -27.97
C GLY A 419 -8.61 1.47 -26.63
N LEU A 420 -9.57 0.60 -26.27
CA LEU A 420 -10.44 0.70 -25.09
C LEU A 420 -9.69 0.93 -23.77
N ASP A 421 -8.48 0.36 -23.62
CA ASP A 421 -7.67 0.52 -22.43
C ASP A 421 -7.33 1.99 -22.15
N ASP A 422 -6.92 2.75 -23.17
CA ASP A 422 -6.53 4.15 -23.01
C ASP A 422 -7.66 5.00 -22.43
N TYR A 423 -8.90 4.75 -22.88
CA TYR A 423 -10.07 5.44 -22.36
C TYR A 423 -10.31 5.14 -20.87
N VAL A 424 -10.12 3.89 -20.43
CA VAL A 424 -10.23 3.51 -19.01
C VAL A 424 -9.14 4.17 -18.18
N TYR A 425 -7.93 4.31 -18.71
CA TYR A 425 -6.87 5.09 -18.07
C TYR A 425 -7.29 6.55 -17.92
N ALA A 426 -7.75 7.19 -18.99
CA ALA A 426 -8.19 8.58 -18.98
C ALA A 426 -9.32 8.82 -17.96
N LEU A 427 -10.34 7.95 -17.96
CA LEU A 427 -11.45 8.00 -17.01
C LEU A 427 -10.94 7.91 -15.57
N LYS A 428 -10.04 6.96 -15.26
CA LYS A 428 -9.48 6.84 -13.91
C LYS A 428 -8.79 8.14 -13.45
N PHE A 429 -7.98 8.76 -14.32
CA PHE A 429 -7.27 10.00 -13.98
C PHE A 429 -8.24 11.18 -13.84
N HIS A 430 -9.25 11.27 -14.71
CA HIS A 430 -10.33 12.26 -14.62
C HIS A 430 -11.08 12.16 -13.29
N LEU A 431 -11.57 10.97 -12.95
CA LEU A 431 -12.25 10.72 -11.67
C LEU A 431 -11.33 10.95 -10.46
N SER A 432 -10.02 10.73 -10.59
CA SER A 432 -9.04 11.02 -9.53
C SER A 432 -8.94 12.51 -9.27
N GLY A 433 -8.93 13.31 -10.35
CA GLY A 433 -8.98 14.76 -10.26
C GLY A 433 -10.28 15.26 -9.65
N LEU A 434 -11.44 14.78 -10.13
CA LEU A 434 -12.75 15.13 -9.54
C LEU A 434 -12.81 14.82 -8.04
N LYS A 435 -12.25 13.69 -7.62
CA LYS A 435 -12.21 13.30 -6.20
C LYS A 435 -11.41 14.29 -5.34
N LYS A 436 -10.35 14.87 -5.90
CA LYS A 436 -9.48 15.84 -5.22
C LYS A 436 -10.00 17.27 -5.35
N ASN A 437 -11.02 17.51 -6.17
CA ASN A 437 -11.57 18.83 -6.43
C ASN A 437 -12.32 19.34 -5.19
N LYS A 438 -11.89 20.47 -4.66
CA LYS A 438 -12.47 21.06 -3.44
C LYS A 438 -13.64 22.01 -3.73
N THR A 439 -13.82 22.46 -4.97
CA THR A 439 -14.87 23.42 -5.34
C THR A 439 -16.22 22.74 -5.58
N LEU A 440 -16.22 21.45 -5.92
CA LEU A 440 -17.43 20.68 -6.18
C LEU A 440 -18.12 20.22 -4.88
N LYS A 441 -19.42 20.54 -4.72
CA LYS A 441 -20.26 20.10 -3.58
C LYS A 441 -20.62 18.61 -3.68
N TYR A 442 -20.96 18.11 -4.88
CA TYR A 442 -21.35 16.72 -5.13
C TYR A 442 -20.45 16.05 -6.18
N ARG A 443 -19.26 15.61 -5.77
CA ARG A 443 -18.26 15.01 -6.68
C ARG A 443 -18.78 13.72 -7.30
N SER A 444 -19.47 12.89 -6.53
CA SER A 444 -20.02 11.61 -6.98
C SER A 444 -21.00 11.76 -8.12
N LYS A 445 -21.67 12.91 -8.22
CA LYS A 445 -22.57 13.21 -9.33
C LYS A 445 -21.83 13.27 -10.65
N PHE A 446 -20.83 14.15 -10.73
CA PHE A 446 -19.98 14.28 -11.92
C PHE A 446 -19.27 12.96 -12.26
N MET A 447 -18.81 12.23 -11.24
CA MET A 447 -18.19 10.93 -11.47
C MET A 447 -19.15 9.91 -12.09
N PHE A 448 -20.41 9.91 -11.66
CA PHE A 448 -21.41 9.00 -12.20
C PHE A 448 -21.82 9.37 -13.62
N GLU A 449 -21.99 10.66 -13.91
CA GLU A 449 -22.28 11.16 -15.26
C GLU A 449 -21.18 10.76 -16.26
N GLU A 450 -19.91 10.91 -15.88
CA GLU A 450 -18.78 10.49 -16.72
C GLU A 450 -18.69 8.96 -16.87
N TYR A 451 -19.08 8.21 -15.85
CA TYR A 451 -19.19 6.76 -15.94
C TYR A 451 -20.30 6.32 -16.91
N CYS A 452 -21.47 6.96 -16.90
CA CYS A 452 -22.53 6.69 -17.87
C CYS A 452 -22.09 7.01 -19.30
N LYS A 453 -21.43 8.16 -19.51
CA LYS A 453 -20.84 8.51 -20.81
C LYS A 453 -19.81 7.49 -21.28
N TYR A 454 -19.03 6.93 -20.36
CA TYR A 454 -18.10 5.83 -20.67
C TYR A 454 -18.84 4.60 -21.18
N LEU A 455 -19.84 4.12 -20.43
CA LEU A 455 -20.61 2.93 -20.80
C LEU A 455 -21.29 3.07 -22.16
N LEU A 456 -21.78 4.26 -22.51
CA LEU A 456 -22.40 4.53 -23.81
C LEU A 456 -21.41 4.44 -24.98
N LYS A 457 -20.12 4.73 -24.74
CA LYS A 457 -19.08 4.69 -25.78
C LYS A 457 -18.38 3.35 -25.89
N SER A 458 -18.27 2.64 -24.78
CA SER A 458 -17.63 1.34 -24.74
C SER A 458 -18.68 0.28 -25.05
N SER A 459 -18.66 -0.28 -26.25
CA SER A 459 -19.26 -1.60 -26.50
C SER A 459 -18.45 -2.64 -25.70
N LEU A 460 -18.72 -2.73 -24.40
CA LEU A 460 -18.09 -3.66 -23.46
C LEU A 460 -18.59 -5.08 -23.72
N ASP A 461 -18.35 -5.60 -24.92
CA ASP A 461 -18.56 -7.00 -25.27
C ASP A 461 -17.31 -7.86 -25.02
N SER A 462 -16.20 -7.26 -24.58
CA SER A 462 -14.97 -8.00 -24.33
C SER A 462 -14.99 -8.70 -22.96
N ASN A 463 -14.83 -10.03 -22.98
CA ASN A 463 -14.65 -10.92 -21.82
C ASN A 463 -13.43 -10.59 -20.92
N ILE A 464 -12.69 -9.51 -21.19
CA ILE A 464 -11.49 -9.11 -20.47
C ILE A 464 -11.73 -7.76 -19.80
N ALA A 465 -11.94 -7.81 -18.48
CA ALA A 465 -12.09 -6.63 -17.66
C ALA A 465 -10.81 -5.77 -17.67
N PRO A 466 -10.88 -4.47 -18.02
CA PRO A 466 -9.70 -3.60 -18.01
C PRO A 466 -9.07 -3.53 -16.61
N PRO A 467 -7.72 -3.58 -16.47
CA PRO A 467 -6.99 -3.81 -15.21
C PRO A 467 -7.11 -2.71 -14.14
N ARG A 468 -8.03 -1.73 -14.28
CA ARG A 468 -8.24 -0.64 -13.32
C ARG A 468 -9.68 -0.31 -13.02
N LEU A 469 -10.62 -1.08 -13.57
CA LEU A 469 -12.04 -0.84 -13.40
C LEU A 469 -12.46 -0.95 -11.91
N LEU A 470 -11.81 -1.82 -11.12
CA LEU A 470 -11.97 -1.87 -9.66
C LEU A 470 -11.67 -0.51 -9.00
N LYS A 471 -10.65 0.19 -9.48
CA LYS A 471 -10.26 1.48 -8.88
C LYS A 471 -11.29 2.57 -9.17
N ILE A 472 -11.92 2.53 -10.34
CA ILE A 472 -13.02 3.42 -10.73
C ILE A 472 -14.22 3.20 -9.81
N TYR A 473 -14.73 1.97 -9.71
CA TYR A 473 -15.86 1.66 -8.83
C TYR A 473 -15.60 2.03 -7.38
N THR A 474 -14.42 1.70 -6.85
CA THR A 474 -14.07 2.01 -5.46
C THR A 474 -13.97 3.52 -5.20
N MET A 475 -13.55 4.32 -6.18
CA MET A 475 -13.52 5.78 -6.07
C MET A 475 -14.92 6.39 -6.12
N MET A 476 -15.79 5.90 -7.00
CA MET A 476 -17.19 6.34 -7.09
C MET A 476 -17.96 6.01 -5.81
N ILE A 477 -17.86 4.77 -5.34
CA ILE A 477 -18.50 4.32 -4.08
C ILE A 477 -18.02 5.15 -2.89
N GLN A 478 -16.72 5.41 -2.78
CA GLN A 478 -16.18 6.25 -1.71
C GLN A 478 -16.74 7.67 -1.77
N SER A 479 -16.74 8.29 -2.94
CA SER A 479 -17.18 9.67 -3.09
C SER A 479 -18.68 9.81 -2.85
N ALA A 480 -19.50 8.86 -3.30
CA ALA A 480 -20.94 8.87 -3.04
C ALA A 480 -21.28 8.76 -1.54
N ILE A 481 -20.57 7.91 -0.79
CA ILE A 481 -20.77 7.78 0.65
C ILE A 481 -20.28 9.03 1.41
N ASP A 482 -19.21 9.65 0.93
CA ASP A 482 -18.66 10.87 1.54
C ASP A 482 -19.53 12.11 1.24
N ASP A 483 -20.13 12.19 0.04
CA ASP A 483 -20.98 13.32 -0.39
C ASP A 483 -22.41 13.24 0.17
N PHE A 484 -22.98 12.04 0.36
CA PHE A 484 -24.37 11.85 0.84
C PHE A 484 -24.42 11.22 2.23
N THR A 485 -24.29 12.07 3.26
CA THR A 485 -24.28 11.63 4.67
C THR A 485 -25.61 11.77 5.39
N ASP A 486 -26.59 12.47 4.81
CA ASP A 486 -27.93 12.65 5.39
C ASP A 486 -28.75 11.34 5.39
N VAL A 487 -29.49 11.10 6.48
CA VAL A 487 -30.43 9.97 6.65
C VAL A 487 -31.40 9.84 5.47
N ARG A 488 -31.95 10.96 4.99
CA ARG A 488 -32.94 11.00 3.89
C ARG A 488 -32.35 10.54 2.56
N ASN A 489 -31.03 10.71 2.41
CA ASN A 489 -30.29 10.31 1.22
C ASN A 489 -29.86 8.84 1.26
N ILE A 490 -30.04 8.12 2.38
CA ILE A 490 -29.63 6.72 2.51
C ILE A 490 -30.36 5.79 1.53
N PRO A 491 -31.69 5.84 1.36
CA PRO A 491 -32.37 5.00 0.36
C PRO A 491 -31.86 5.20 -1.08
N PRO A 492 -31.80 6.42 -1.65
CA PRO A 492 -31.27 6.61 -3.01
C PRO A 492 -29.77 6.30 -3.11
N LEU A 493 -28.99 6.56 -2.05
CA LEU A 493 -27.59 6.15 -1.98
C LEU A 493 -27.43 4.63 -2.03
N LEU A 494 -28.26 3.87 -1.31
CA LEU A 494 -28.22 2.41 -1.32
C LEU A 494 -28.52 1.85 -2.70
N PHE A 495 -29.49 2.41 -3.41
CA PHE A 495 -29.76 2.04 -4.79
C PHE A 495 -28.55 2.30 -5.69
N LEU A 496 -27.93 3.48 -5.61
CA LEU A 496 -26.74 3.83 -6.38
C LEU A 496 -25.56 2.89 -6.07
N ILE A 497 -25.24 2.67 -4.80
CA ILE A 497 -24.11 1.84 -4.37
C ILE A 497 -24.33 0.38 -4.76
N ARG A 498 -25.53 -0.17 -4.56
CA ARG A 498 -25.85 -1.55 -4.99
C ARG A 498 -25.80 -1.69 -6.51
N GLY A 499 -26.20 -0.67 -7.28
CA GLY A 499 -26.04 -0.64 -8.74
C GLY A 499 -24.57 -0.65 -9.18
N LEU A 500 -23.72 0.13 -8.51
CA LEU A 500 -22.27 0.11 -8.76
C LEU A 500 -21.62 -1.23 -8.37
N ILE A 501 -22.09 -1.88 -7.29
CA ILE A 501 -21.64 -3.22 -6.89
C ILE A 501 -22.10 -4.26 -7.92
N HIS A 502 -23.33 -4.15 -8.42
CA HIS A 502 -23.87 -5.02 -9.46
C HIS A 502 -23.02 -4.95 -10.73
N ASP A 503 -22.78 -3.74 -11.24
CA ASP A 503 -21.97 -3.54 -12.44
C ASP A 503 -20.51 -3.98 -12.20
N ALA A 504 -19.93 -3.65 -11.05
CA ALA A 504 -18.61 -4.15 -10.68
C ALA A 504 -18.55 -5.68 -10.67
N THR A 505 -19.60 -6.35 -10.18
CA THR A 505 -19.67 -7.81 -10.14
C THR A 505 -19.72 -8.41 -11.54
N MET A 506 -20.50 -7.82 -12.44
CA MET A 506 -20.60 -8.27 -13.84
C MET A 506 -19.31 -8.01 -14.61
N TYR A 507 -18.85 -6.75 -14.65
CA TYR A 507 -17.73 -6.35 -15.49
C TYR A 507 -16.36 -6.80 -14.98
N LEU A 508 -16.17 -7.03 -13.68
CA LEU A 508 -14.92 -7.58 -13.12
C LEU A 508 -14.99 -9.09 -12.89
N ASN A 509 -16.12 -9.73 -13.19
CA ASN A 509 -16.41 -11.12 -12.86
C ASN A 509 -16.09 -11.42 -11.38
N LEU A 510 -16.70 -10.66 -10.45
CA LEU A 510 -16.46 -10.85 -9.02
C LEU A 510 -17.21 -12.09 -8.50
N PRO A 511 -16.59 -12.92 -7.65
CA PRO A 511 -17.23 -14.11 -7.12
C PRO A 511 -18.39 -13.76 -6.18
N LYS A 512 -19.57 -14.32 -6.43
CA LYS A 512 -20.78 -14.13 -5.61
C LYS A 512 -20.86 -15.06 -4.40
N ASN A 513 -20.04 -16.11 -4.37
CA ASN A 513 -20.12 -17.16 -3.36
C ASN A 513 -20.01 -16.60 -1.93
N SER A 514 -20.97 -16.94 -1.09
CA SER A 514 -20.93 -16.70 0.35
C SER A 514 -20.08 -17.79 1.01
N VAL A 515 -18.78 -17.56 1.15
CA VAL A 515 -17.93 -18.49 1.92
C VAL A 515 -18.28 -18.34 3.39
N SER A 516 -18.86 -19.38 4.00
CA SER A 516 -18.90 -19.55 5.45
C SER A 516 -17.44 -19.68 5.93
N LEU A 517 -16.96 -18.65 6.60
CA LEU A 517 -15.82 -18.82 7.49
C LEU A 517 -16.38 -19.65 8.65
N SER A 518 -16.06 -20.94 8.65
CA SER A 518 -16.47 -21.96 9.63
C SER A 518 -16.56 -21.42 11.07
N CYS A 519 -17.70 -21.73 11.70
CA CYS A 519 -18.06 -21.57 13.11
C CYS A 519 -18.36 -20.12 13.57
N ASP A 520 -19.61 -19.69 13.42
CA ASP A 520 -20.54 -19.43 14.54
C ASP A 520 -21.70 -18.55 14.03
N ASN A 521 -22.89 -19.15 14.01
CA ASN A 521 -24.22 -18.59 13.79
C ASN A 521 -24.52 -17.81 12.50
N VAL A 522 -25.70 -18.13 11.96
CA VAL A 522 -26.35 -17.76 10.69
C VAL A 522 -26.69 -16.25 10.57
N SER A 523 -25.96 -15.35 11.24
CA SER A 523 -26.19 -13.90 11.09
C SER A 523 -25.59 -13.39 9.78
N LYS A 524 -26.37 -13.52 8.70
CA LYS A 524 -26.21 -12.94 7.35
C LYS A 524 -24.86 -13.20 6.69
N MET A 525 -24.81 -14.27 5.88
CA MET A 525 -23.70 -14.57 4.97
C MET A 525 -23.42 -13.38 4.01
N ILE A 526 -22.32 -12.65 4.25
CA ILE A 526 -21.89 -11.57 3.35
C ILE A 526 -21.13 -12.19 2.15
N PRO A 527 -21.52 -11.90 0.90
CA PRO A 527 -20.91 -12.46 -0.30
C PRO A 527 -19.51 -11.90 -0.56
N GLU A 528 -18.67 -12.65 -1.29
CA GLU A 528 -17.25 -12.31 -1.48
C GLU A 528 -17.05 -11.05 -2.35
N ASN A 529 -17.88 -10.83 -3.39
CA ASN A 529 -17.88 -9.60 -4.19
C ASN A 529 -17.99 -8.33 -3.32
N TYR A 530 -18.91 -8.33 -2.35
CA TYR A 530 -19.05 -7.24 -1.40
C TYR A 530 -17.82 -7.12 -0.49
N LYS A 531 -17.32 -8.24 0.05
CA LYS A 531 -16.10 -8.24 0.90
C LYS A 531 -14.89 -7.67 0.16
N ILE A 532 -14.73 -7.93 -1.14
CA ILE A 532 -13.66 -7.37 -1.97
C ILE A 532 -13.80 -5.85 -2.04
N LEU A 533 -14.97 -5.33 -2.45
CA LEU A 533 -15.21 -3.89 -2.56
C LEU A 533 -15.15 -3.18 -1.19
N ALA A 534 -15.65 -3.81 -0.12
CA ALA A 534 -15.60 -3.26 1.23
C ALA A 534 -14.17 -3.05 1.75
N ARG A 535 -13.24 -3.95 1.39
CA ARG A 535 -11.82 -3.81 1.72
C ARG A 535 -11.17 -2.67 0.95
N GLU A 536 -11.46 -2.55 -0.34
CA GLU A 536 -10.86 -1.51 -1.20
C GLU A 536 -11.41 -0.11 -0.90
N THR A 537 -12.64 -0.01 -0.40
CA THR A 537 -13.29 1.27 -0.05
C THR A 537 -12.85 1.84 1.30
N ARG A 538 -11.88 1.24 2.01
CA ARG A 538 -11.29 1.77 3.25
C ARG A 538 -12.33 2.09 4.34
N ASN A 539 -13.18 1.13 4.68
CA ASN A 539 -14.26 1.22 5.69
C ASN A 539 -15.47 2.07 5.31
N ARG A 540 -15.56 2.64 4.10
CA ARG A 540 -16.73 3.47 3.72
C ARG A 540 -17.98 2.62 3.51
N LEU A 541 -17.86 1.50 2.81
CA LEU A 541 -18.94 0.53 2.72
C LEU A 541 -19.31 -0.08 4.08
N LEU A 542 -18.32 -0.28 4.95
CA LEU A 542 -18.57 -0.74 6.33
C LEU A 542 -19.33 0.30 7.16
N ARG A 543 -19.03 1.59 6.98
CA ARG A 543 -19.79 2.69 7.59
C ARG A 543 -21.23 2.66 7.09
N LEU A 544 -21.44 2.55 5.77
CA LEU A 544 -22.78 2.46 5.19
C LEU A 544 -23.54 1.24 5.71
N GLN A 545 -22.89 0.07 5.81
CA GLN A 545 -23.47 -1.12 6.45
C GLN A 545 -23.91 -0.82 7.89
N ALA A 546 -23.04 -0.22 8.70
CA ALA A 546 -23.35 0.11 10.09
C ALA A 546 -24.52 1.12 10.18
N THR A 547 -24.57 2.10 9.27
CA THR A 547 -25.70 3.04 9.17
C THR A 547 -26.99 2.29 8.87
N VAL A 548 -27.02 1.37 7.91
CA VAL A 548 -28.22 0.58 7.60
C VAL A 548 -28.62 -0.34 8.75
N GLU A 549 -27.66 -1.02 9.40
CA GLU A 549 -27.93 -1.84 10.59
C GLU A 549 -28.55 -1.01 11.72
N PHE A 550 -28.02 0.20 11.95
CA PHE A 550 -28.54 1.14 12.93
C PHE A 550 -29.97 1.61 12.60
N LEU A 551 -30.20 2.08 11.37
CA LEU A 551 -31.51 2.58 10.95
C LEU A 551 -32.57 1.47 10.98
N ASN A 552 -32.24 0.26 10.52
CA ASN A 552 -33.17 -0.87 10.58
C ASN A 552 -33.49 -1.29 12.02
N SER A 553 -32.55 -1.13 12.96
CA SER A 553 -32.77 -1.48 14.37
C SER A 553 -33.58 -0.42 15.13
N ASN A 554 -33.42 0.87 14.79
CA ASN A 554 -34.00 1.99 15.55
C ASN A 554 -35.21 2.65 14.88
N LEU A 555 -35.25 2.71 13.54
CA LEU A 555 -36.37 3.25 12.76
C LEU A 555 -37.28 2.16 12.17
N GLY A 556 -36.94 0.88 12.38
CA GLY A 556 -37.69 -0.27 11.87
C GLY A 556 -39.14 -0.37 12.39
N LYS A 557 -39.52 0.45 13.38
CA LYS A 557 -40.91 0.56 13.87
C LYS A 557 -41.75 1.62 13.12
N SER A 558 -41.12 2.54 12.39
CA SER A 558 -41.79 3.67 11.71
C SER A 558 -41.69 3.62 10.17
N LEU A 559 -40.88 2.73 9.61
CA LEU A 559 -40.78 2.47 8.17
C LEU A 559 -41.56 1.19 7.80
N PRO A 560 -42.35 1.19 6.71
CA PRO A 560 -43.17 0.04 6.33
C PRO A 560 -42.34 -1.20 5.92
N LEU A 561 -41.08 -1.02 5.50
CA LEU A 561 -40.15 -2.10 5.15
C LEU A 561 -38.71 -1.75 5.58
N PRO A 562 -37.90 -2.73 6.02
CA PRO A 562 -36.51 -2.50 6.35
C PRO A 562 -35.70 -2.11 5.12
N LEU A 563 -34.73 -1.21 5.29
CA LEU A 563 -33.83 -0.79 4.21
C LEU A 563 -32.98 -1.98 3.74
N PRO A 564 -32.78 -2.15 2.41
CA PRO A 564 -31.98 -3.23 1.87
C PRO A 564 -30.51 -3.07 2.28
N PHE A 565 -29.84 -4.19 2.52
CA PHE A 565 -28.41 -4.14 2.83
C PHE A 565 -27.58 -3.82 1.58
N PRO A 566 -26.43 -3.15 1.71
CA PRO A 566 -25.57 -2.83 0.57
C PRO A 566 -25.06 -4.02 -0.25
N TRP A 567 -25.08 -5.24 0.32
CA TRP A 567 -24.67 -6.48 -0.36
C TRP A 567 -25.85 -7.31 -0.88
N GLN A 568 -27.08 -6.87 -0.65
CA GLN A 568 -28.27 -7.55 -1.16
C GLN A 568 -28.30 -7.42 -2.69
N GLU A 569 -28.51 -8.54 -3.38
CA GLU A 569 -28.57 -8.57 -4.83
C GLU A 569 -29.68 -7.67 -5.36
N PHE A 570 -29.47 -7.17 -6.57
CA PHE A 570 -30.41 -6.34 -7.30
C PHE A 570 -31.59 -7.19 -7.80
N THR A 571 -32.81 -6.79 -7.47
CA THR A 571 -34.01 -7.41 -8.05
C THR A 571 -34.10 -7.11 -9.54
N LEU A 572 -34.85 -7.91 -10.31
CA LEU A 572 -35.01 -7.69 -11.75
C LEU A 572 -35.56 -6.27 -12.06
N GLU A 573 -36.50 -5.78 -11.26
CA GLU A 573 -37.04 -4.42 -11.37
C GLU A 573 -35.97 -3.34 -11.12
N GLU A 574 -35.13 -3.52 -10.10
CA GLU A 574 -34.01 -2.63 -9.81
C GLU A 574 -32.97 -2.65 -10.93
N GLN A 575 -32.71 -3.82 -11.53
CA GLN A 575 -31.82 -3.94 -12.69
C GLN A 575 -32.35 -3.16 -13.87
N ILE A 576 -33.64 -3.30 -14.21
CA ILE A 576 -34.28 -2.55 -15.30
C ILE A 576 -34.21 -1.04 -15.02
N LYS A 577 -34.52 -0.62 -13.79
CA LYS A 577 -34.44 0.79 -13.37
C LYS A 577 -33.01 1.33 -13.48
N TRP A 578 -32.03 0.53 -13.11
CA TRP A 578 -30.62 0.88 -13.19
C TRP A 578 -30.11 0.99 -14.63
N GLN A 579 -30.50 0.06 -15.51
CA GLN A 579 -30.16 0.13 -16.93
C GLN A 579 -30.78 1.38 -17.58
N LYS A 580 -32.05 1.67 -17.30
CA LYS A 580 -32.71 2.92 -17.74
C LYS A 580 -31.95 4.15 -17.26
N LEU A 581 -31.54 4.18 -15.99
CA LEU A 581 -30.79 5.29 -15.42
C LEU A 581 -29.41 5.48 -16.07
N LYS A 582 -28.73 4.40 -16.46
CA LYS A 582 -27.45 4.48 -17.20
C LYS A 582 -27.63 4.96 -18.65
N MET A 583 -28.72 4.57 -19.30
CA MET A 583 -28.99 4.89 -20.71
C MET A 583 -29.60 6.29 -20.92
N ALA A 584 -30.29 6.84 -19.92
CA ALA A 584 -31.08 8.06 -20.09
C ALA A 584 -30.27 9.33 -20.44
N ASN A 585 -28.92 9.29 -20.47
CA ASN A 585 -28.00 10.39 -20.81
C ASN A 585 -28.44 11.78 -20.30
N THR A 586 -29.07 11.81 -19.13
CA THR A 586 -29.69 13.00 -18.57
C THR A 586 -29.41 13.01 -17.09
N ASN A 587 -29.27 14.22 -16.57
CA ASN A 587 -29.27 14.54 -15.15
C ASN A 587 -30.06 13.47 -14.42
N LEU A 588 -29.37 12.61 -13.65
CA LEU A 588 -30.01 11.88 -12.57
C LEU A 588 -30.96 12.89 -11.93
N ARG A 589 -32.18 12.50 -11.57
CA ARG A 589 -32.99 13.33 -10.66
C ARG A 589 -32.25 13.32 -9.32
N TRP A 590 -31.11 14.02 -9.26
CA TRP A 590 -30.36 14.39 -8.09
C TRP A 590 -31.26 15.22 -7.16
N SER A 591 -32.39 15.72 -7.68
CA SER A 591 -33.54 16.19 -6.90
C SER A 591 -34.10 15.17 -5.91
N GLN A 592 -33.79 13.87 -6.03
CA GLN A 592 -34.08 12.85 -5.00
C GLN A 592 -33.11 12.93 -3.81
N PHE A 593 -31.95 13.57 -3.98
CA PHE A 593 -31.03 13.85 -2.89
C PHE A 593 -31.36 15.24 -2.34
N VAL A 594 -31.59 15.32 -1.04
CA VAL A 594 -31.86 16.59 -0.36
C VAL A 594 -30.55 17.37 -0.24
N GLU A 595 -30.53 18.59 -0.78
CA GLU A 595 -29.29 19.37 -0.96
C GLU A 595 -28.89 20.21 0.27
N ASP A 596 -29.81 20.51 1.18
CA ASP A 596 -29.52 21.26 2.41
C ASP A 596 -30.51 20.87 3.52
N GLN A 597 -29.98 20.31 4.63
CA GLN A 597 -30.47 20.37 6.03
C GLN A 597 -29.78 19.27 6.87
N THR A 598 -29.55 19.55 8.16
CA THR A 598 -28.72 18.73 9.06
C THR A 598 -29.52 17.74 9.89
N THR A 599 -30.09 16.70 9.27
CA THR A 599 -30.50 15.51 10.05
C THR A 599 -29.25 14.69 10.37
N PHE A 600 -28.66 14.97 11.54
CA PHE A 600 -27.42 14.31 11.96
C PHE A 600 -27.69 12.85 12.31
N LEU A 601 -27.05 11.95 11.55
CA LEU A 601 -26.85 10.58 11.98
C LEU A 601 -26.03 10.57 13.29
N PRO A 602 -26.41 9.79 14.32
CA PRO A 602 -25.64 9.69 15.55
C PRO A 602 -24.31 8.97 15.30
N GLU A 603 -23.27 9.75 15.02
CA GLU A 603 -21.96 9.20 14.60
C GLU A 603 -21.37 8.23 15.62
N ASN A 604 -21.58 8.48 16.91
CA ASN A 604 -21.04 7.66 17.98
C ASN A 604 -21.69 6.26 17.99
N GLU A 605 -22.99 6.18 17.73
CA GLU A 605 -23.73 4.93 17.66
C GLU A 605 -23.37 4.14 16.40
N ILE A 606 -23.22 4.83 15.26
CA ILE A 606 -22.71 4.20 14.03
C ILE A 606 -21.29 3.66 14.24
N LYS A 607 -20.42 4.40 14.94
CA LYS A 607 -19.08 3.94 15.31
C LYS A 607 -19.15 2.70 16.21
N TYR A 608 -20.08 2.66 17.15
CA TYR A 608 -20.31 1.50 18.02
C TYR A 608 -20.72 0.25 17.23
N VAL A 609 -21.74 0.35 16.37
CA VAL A 609 -22.18 -0.74 15.48
C VAL A 609 -21.05 -1.19 14.56
N MET A 610 -20.33 -0.23 13.96
CA MET A 610 -19.17 -0.50 13.11
C MET A 610 -18.07 -1.27 13.85
N ASN A 611 -17.78 -0.91 15.11
CA ASN A 611 -16.81 -1.64 15.94
C ASN A 611 -17.28 -3.05 16.27
N GLY A 612 -18.59 -3.24 16.52
CA GLY A 612 -19.19 -4.56 16.67
C GLY A 612 -19.01 -5.44 15.42
N ILE A 613 -19.26 -4.89 14.23
CA ILE A 613 -19.02 -5.60 12.96
C ILE A 613 -17.52 -5.98 12.83
N ARG A 614 -16.61 -5.05 13.12
CA ARG A 614 -15.15 -5.31 13.07
C ARG A 614 -14.72 -6.40 14.05
N ALA A 615 -15.27 -6.38 15.26
CA ALA A 615 -14.96 -7.38 16.28
C ALA A 615 -15.32 -8.79 15.80
N ARG A 616 -16.47 -8.96 15.14
CA ARG A 616 -16.88 -10.25 14.53
C ARG A 616 -15.87 -10.72 13.47
N PHE A 617 -15.45 -9.84 12.57
CA PHE A 617 -14.43 -10.16 11.57
C PHE A 617 -13.07 -10.52 12.19
N ASN A 618 -12.67 -9.83 13.26
CA ASN A 618 -11.40 -10.10 13.94
C ASN A 618 -11.42 -11.44 14.68
N ARG A 619 -12.50 -11.79 15.39
CA ARG A 619 -12.65 -13.08 16.07
C ARG A 619 -12.42 -14.27 15.15
N SER A 620 -13.02 -14.24 13.94
CA SER A 620 -12.83 -15.29 12.94
C SER A 620 -11.35 -15.43 12.50
N ARG A 621 -10.66 -14.30 12.33
CA ARG A 621 -9.22 -14.29 11.99
C ARG A 621 -8.36 -14.79 13.15
N ASP A 622 -8.69 -14.39 14.37
CA ASP A 622 -7.92 -14.76 15.56
C ASP A 622 -8.04 -16.26 15.82
N LYS A 623 -9.22 -16.86 15.60
CA LYS A 623 -9.40 -18.33 15.63
C LYS A 623 -8.48 -19.05 14.65
N GLN A 624 -8.32 -18.54 13.42
CA GLN A 624 -7.39 -19.10 12.43
C GLN A 624 -5.92 -18.96 12.83
N ARG A 625 -5.56 -17.87 13.52
CA ARG A 625 -4.19 -17.64 14.00
C ARG A 625 -3.83 -18.56 15.15
N LEU A 626 -4.74 -18.72 16.11
CA LEU A 626 -4.57 -19.66 17.22
C LEU A 626 -4.41 -21.09 16.71
N ALA A 627 -5.25 -21.51 15.75
CA ALA A 627 -5.12 -22.82 15.12
C ALA A 627 -3.74 -23.05 14.49
N ARG A 628 -3.08 -22.00 13.98
CA ARG A 628 -1.73 -22.10 13.43
C ARG A 628 -0.64 -22.10 14.51
N LEU A 629 -0.75 -21.24 15.52
CA LEU A 629 0.22 -21.23 16.62
C LEU A 629 0.25 -22.58 17.36
N ASN A 630 -0.90 -23.24 17.43
CA ASN A 630 -1.04 -24.54 18.09
C ASN A 630 -0.71 -25.73 17.17
N ALA A 631 -0.36 -25.51 15.91
CA ALA A 631 0.04 -26.60 15.01
C ALA A 631 1.47 -27.05 15.35
N SER A 632 1.67 -28.37 15.52
CA SER A 632 2.96 -28.96 15.83
C SER A 632 3.98 -28.85 14.69
N ASP A 633 3.51 -28.97 13.44
CA ASP A 633 4.30 -28.73 12.22
C ASP A 633 3.62 -27.67 11.34
N GLU A 634 4.30 -26.54 11.18
CA GLU A 634 3.84 -25.42 10.36
C GLU A 634 3.81 -25.77 8.86
N SER A 635 4.73 -26.59 8.38
CA SER A 635 4.78 -27.04 6.99
C SER A 635 3.58 -27.92 6.67
N GLU A 636 3.27 -28.87 7.55
CA GLU A 636 2.12 -29.76 7.42
C GLU A 636 0.79 -28.97 7.45
N PHE A 637 0.65 -28.03 8.38
CA PHE A 637 -0.52 -27.14 8.45
C PHE A 637 -0.73 -26.38 7.13
N ILE A 638 0.36 -25.88 6.51
CA ILE A 638 0.29 -25.20 5.22
C ILE A 638 -0.10 -26.17 4.10
N LYS A 639 0.49 -27.37 4.05
CA LYS A 639 0.14 -28.42 3.07
C LYS A 639 -1.35 -28.79 3.14
N GLN A 640 -1.87 -29.07 4.34
CA GLN A 640 -3.31 -29.35 4.54
C GLN A 640 -4.20 -28.20 4.07
N LYS A 641 -3.79 -26.94 4.31
CA LYS A 641 -4.54 -25.77 3.86
C LYS A 641 -4.52 -25.59 2.35
N LEU A 642 -3.41 -25.93 1.69
CA LEU A 642 -3.28 -25.93 0.23
C LEU A 642 -4.16 -27.01 -0.39
N LEU A 643 -4.14 -28.25 0.14
CA LEU A 643 -5.01 -29.34 -0.29
C LEU A 643 -6.49 -28.99 -0.14
N LYS A 644 -6.91 -28.44 1.01
CA LYS A 644 -8.29 -27.97 1.24
C LYS A 644 -8.76 -26.91 0.24
N ARG A 645 -7.82 -26.15 -0.35
CA ARG A 645 -8.12 -25.14 -1.38
C ARG A 645 -7.89 -25.65 -2.80
N LYS A 646 -7.56 -26.94 -2.97
CA LYS A 646 -7.19 -27.56 -4.25
C LYS A 646 -6.03 -26.83 -4.92
N LEU A 647 -5.00 -26.49 -4.14
CA LEU A 647 -3.80 -25.77 -4.59
C LEU A 647 -2.56 -26.65 -4.73
N LEU A 648 -2.66 -27.88 -4.23
CA LEU A 648 -1.74 -28.98 -4.44
C LEU A 648 -2.55 -30.15 -5.00
N GLU A 649 -1.95 -30.94 -5.88
CA GLU A 649 -2.48 -32.26 -6.26
C GLU A 649 -2.35 -33.22 -5.06
N GLU A 650 -3.30 -34.15 -4.94
CA GLU A 650 -3.35 -35.15 -3.85
C GLU A 650 -2.24 -36.19 -3.96
#